data_AF-A0A845Y8J7-F1
#
_entry.id   AF-A0A845Y8J7-F1
#
_cell.length_a   1.000
_cell.length_b   1.000
_cell.length_c   1.000
_cell.angle_alpha   90.00
_cell.angle_beta   90.00
_cell.angle_gamma   90.00
#
_symmetry.space_group_name_H-M   'P 1'
#
loop_
_entity.id
_entity.type
_entity.pdbx_description
1 polymer ?
#
loop_
_entity_poly.entity_id
_entity_poly.type
_entity_poly.pdbx_seq_one_letter_code
_entity_poly.pdbx_strand_id
1 'polypeptide(L)'
;DASTLGTGNAGAVKITATDSVHLDGELSNGIPGGIASQVDSGAKGNSGGIELTTSSLELTNGAKVDASTLGTGNAGAVKITATDSVRLDGESSYGFLSSVFSQVSPEAKGNSGGIELTTSSLELTNGARLDASTFGVGNAGAVKITATDSVQLDGESNIGIPSGVFSTVESGAEGNSEGIELTTASLELTNGASVITSTNGVGDAGAVKITATDSVRLNGESSYGFFSSVFSQVSPEAKGNSGGIELTTSSLELTNGARLDASTFGVGDAGAVKITATNSVQLDGESSTGSHSNISNIVGPGAKGNSGGIELTTSSLELTNGAKVDASTFGVGNAGAVKIVATNSVRSDGESSIGNFSGISSQVALGAKGNSGGIELTTSSLELTNGASVIASTYGIGDAGAVKITATDSVRLDGELSIGIPSGVFSQVASGAEGNSGRIELTTTSLKLTNGAQVNTSTGGMGDAGAVKITATDSVQLDGELTIGIPSGIFSLVAFGSEGNSEGIELTTSSLELTNGGVVNASTAGIGDAGAVKITATDSVQLDGEDSNGIPSAIASQVAPEAEGNSGGIELTTPSLKVTNGAVVEASTFGFGDAGAVKITATDSVRLGGESRDGFPSVISSQVAPEAKGNSGGIDLTTSFLELTNGAEVSASTFGGGKAGNIFVRNAQSVSLDNNSSISTAVEPNSRGIGGDINIQTGSLTLENNSRISARSQAPGDAGNINLNVSETLTATDSDITTSTTQSAGGQIDITAKDIRLRGDSDITTSVFSGADNGGNITITTDSLIAFADSDILAFARDGRGGDITFLTPIFFGFAYRPAPRGTDPATLDLNNRVDINASGAVDGVITLPNLDFITNSLTELQDNLIDTDSILANSCIVRTTEQEGTFIITGGGNLPPRPGEASASPYPTGEVRTIPSESANRPWQKGDPIVEPTGVYQLPDGRLVMARECQ
;
A
#
# COMPACT_ATOMS: atom_id res chain seq x y z
N ASP A 1 -26.38 -64.29 14.64
CA ASP A 1 -27.50 -63.38 14.92
C ASP A 1 -27.95 -63.59 16.36
N ALA A 2 -27.89 -62.53 17.17
CA ALA A 2 -28.29 -62.51 18.57
C ALA A 2 -29.42 -61.49 18.83
N SER A 3 -30.16 -61.11 17.80
CA SER A 3 -31.16 -60.04 17.83
C SER A 3 -32.41 -60.36 18.67
N THR A 4 -33.08 -59.31 19.15
CA THR A 4 -34.33 -59.41 19.93
C THR A 4 -35.54 -58.97 19.10
N LEU A 5 -36.54 -59.85 19.01
CA LEU A 5 -37.78 -59.66 18.25
C LEU A 5 -38.98 -59.20 19.12
N GLY A 6 -38.77 -58.97 20.42
CA GLY A 6 -39.86 -58.71 21.39
C GLY A 6 -39.39 -57.87 22.58
N THR A 7 -39.88 -58.17 23.78
CA THR A 7 -39.42 -57.48 25.00
C THR A 7 -38.24 -58.20 25.63
N GLY A 8 -37.09 -57.55 25.73
CA GLY A 8 -35.85 -58.09 26.28
C GLY A 8 -34.63 -57.63 25.50
N ASN A 9 -33.46 -57.61 26.14
CA ASN A 9 -32.21 -57.21 25.48
C ASN A 9 -31.75 -58.28 24.47
N ALA A 10 -31.14 -57.84 23.37
CA ALA A 10 -30.42 -58.72 22.46
C ALA A 10 -29.17 -59.32 23.16
N GLY A 11 -28.69 -60.46 22.66
CA GLY A 11 -27.47 -61.07 23.17
C GLY A 11 -26.23 -60.34 22.65
N ALA A 12 -25.16 -60.30 23.44
CA ALA A 12 -23.86 -59.84 22.96
C ALA A 12 -23.19 -60.91 22.10
N VAL A 13 -22.51 -60.51 21.02
CA VAL A 13 -21.72 -61.42 20.18
C VAL A 13 -20.24 -61.19 20.40
N LYS A 14 -19.50 -62.24 20.79
CA LYS A 14 -18.05 -62.20 20.94
C LYS A 14 -17.39 -63.20 20.01
N ILE A 15 -16.48 -62.73 19.15
CA ILE A 15 -15.73 -63.56 18.20
C ILE A 15 -14.24 -63.36 18.45
N THR A 16 -13.51 -64.47 18.54
CA THR A 16 -12.05 -64.48 18.66
C THR A 16 -11.49 -65.45 17.63
N ALA A 17 -10.80 -64.92 16.64
CA ALA A 17 -10.06 -65.68 15.63
C ALA A 17 -8.56 -65.40 15.79
N THR A 18 -7.71 -66.38 15.51
CA THR A 18 -6.25 -66.19 15.62
C THR A 18 -5.61 -65.66 14.35
N ASP A 19 -6.25 -65.89 13.20
CA ASP A 19 -5.72 -65.55 11.88
C ASP A 19 -6.59 -64.46 11.24
N SER A 20 -7.69 -64.84 10.59
CA SER A 20 -8.58 -63.88 9.95
C SER A 20 -10.06 -64.14 10.23
N VAL A 21 -10.85 -63.09 10.09
CA VAL A 21 -12.31 -63.16 9.94
C VAL A 21 -12.63 -62.57 8.57
N HIS A 22 -13.18 -63.41 7.68
CA HIS A 22 -13.63 -63.00 6.35
C HIS A 22 -15.16 -63.12 6.32
N LEU A 23 -15.84 -62.00 6.10
CA LEU A 23 -17.28 -61.92 5.93
C LEU A 23 -17.57 -61.54 4.49
N ASP A 24 -18.27 -62.45 3.80
CA ASP A 24 -18.72 -62.24 2.43
C ASP A 24 -20.25 -62.26 2.38
N GLY A 25 -20.80 -61.41 1.53
CA GLY A 25 -22.07 -60.75 1.79
C GLY A 25 -23.23 -61.02 0.84
N GLU A 26 -23.35 -62.18 0.18
CA GLU A 26 -24.52 -62.51 -0.66
C GLU A 26 -25.11 -63.92 -0.34
N LEU A 27 -26.30 -63.98 0.27
CA LEU A 27 -27.16 -65.16 0.20
C LEU A 27 -28.05 -65.07 -1.05
N SER A 28 -28.40 -66.21 -1.66
CA SER A 28 -29.21 -66.29 -2.90
C SER A 28 -30.63 -65.67 -2.82
N ASN A 29 -31.01 -65.13 -1.67
CA ASN A 29 -32.27 -64.46 -1.38
C ASN A 29 -32.12 -62.95 -1.10
N GLY A 30 -30.93 -62.37 -1.31
CA GLY A 30 -30.68 -60.94 -1.13
C GLY A 30 -30.50 -60.48 0.33
N ILE A 31 -30.27 -61.41 1.27
CA ILE A 31 -29.95 -61.07 2.67
C ILE A 31 -28.43 -60.84 2.78
N PRO A 32 -27.97 -59.68 3.29
CA PRO A 32 -26.56 -59.43 3.55
C PRO A 32 -25.98 -60.46 4.54
N GLY A 33 -24.86 -61.06 4.20
CA GLY A 33 -24.09 -61.91 5.12
C GLY A 33 -23.47 -61.06 6.25
N GLY A 34 -23.44 -61.56 7.48
CA GLY A 34 -22.88 -60.75 8.57
C GLY A 34 -23.04 -61.26 9.99
N ILE A 35 -22.57 -60.43 10.92
CA ILE A 35 -22.71 -60.59 12.36
C ILE A 35 -23.72 -59.57 12.85
N ALA A 36 -24.77 -60.01 13.56
CA ALA A 36 -25.83 -59.12 14.04
C ALA A 36 -26.15 -59.33 15.54
N SER A 37 -26.35 -58.21 16.24
CA SER A 37 -26.96 -58.09 17.56
C SER A 37 -27.88 -56.87 17.53
N GLN A 38 -29.13 -57.04 17.12
CA GLN A 38 -30.04 -55.90 16.89
C GLN A 38 -31.24 -55.90 17.84
N VAL A 39 -31.87 -54.73 17.97
CA VAL A 39 -33.23 -54.60 18.49
C VAL A 39 -34.15 -54.43 17.29
N ASP A 40 -34.95 -55.44 16.96
CA ASP A 40 -35.75 -55.42 15.72
C ASP A 40 -36.92 -54.41 15.77
N SER A 41 -37.49 -54.16 14.60
CA SER A 41 -38.65 -53.27 14.46
C SER A 41 -39.80 -53.70 15.37
N GLY A 42 -40.30 -52.77 16.18
CA GLY A 42 -41.36 -53.02 17.17
C GLY A 42 -40.91 -53.73 18.45
N ALA A 43 -39.64 -54.16 18.56
CA ALA A 43 -39.08 -54.74 19.77
C ALA A 43 -38.74 -53.66 20.81
N LYS A 44 -38.58 -54.09 22.08
CA LYS A 44 -38.17 -53.23 23.19
C LYS A 44 -37.09 -53.89 24.03
N GLY A 45 -35.91 -53.29 24.05
CA GLY A 45 -34.72 -53.77 24.75
C GLY A 45 -33.47 -53.10 24.20
N ASN A 46 -32.31 -53.36 24.79
CA ASN A 46 -31.04 -52.85 24.28
C ASN A 46 -30.33 -53.93 23.47
N SER A 47 -29.56 -53.52 22.46
CA SER A 47 -28.63 -54.43 21.78
C SER A 47 -27.46 -54.79 22.71
N GLY A 48 -26.99 -56.04 22.60
CA GLY A 48 -25.90 -56.56 23.42
C GLY A 48 -24.50 -56.15 22.96
N GLY A 49 -24.37 -55.59 21.75
CA GLY A 49 -23.10 -55.21 21.14
C GLY A 49 -22.32 -56.37 20.52
N ILE A 50 -21.21 -56.03 19.86
CA ILE A 50 -20.36 -56.97 19.13
C ILE A 50 -18.89 -56.70 19.51
N GLU A 51 -18.16 -57.75 19.90
CA GLU A 51 -16.72 -57.71 20.15
C GLU A 51 -16.02 -58.71 19.22
N LEU A 52 -15.08 -58.24 18.40
CA LEU A 52 -14.34 -59.05 17.44
C LEU A 52 -12.83 -58.87 17.65
N THR A 53 -12.11 -59.96 17.88
CA THR A 53 -10.65 -59.99 17.98
C THR A 53 -10.08 -60.95 16.93
N THR A 54 -9.15 -60.47 16.10
CA THR A 54 -8.57 -61.22 14.97
C THR A 54 -7.17 -60.70 14.62
N SER A 55 -6.42 -61.35 13.73
CA SER A 55 -5.27 -60.68 13.10
C SER A 55 -5.73 -59.77 11.98
N SER A 56 -6.57 -60.27 11.05
CA SER A 56 -7.16 -59.48 9.97
C SER A 56 -8.69 -59.62 9.91
N LEU A 57 -9.41 -58.55 9.59
CA LEU A 57 -10.86 -58.53 9.34
C LEU A 57 -11.13 -58.06 7.91
N GLU A 58 -11.94 -58.79 7.17
CA GLU A 58 -12.32 -58.44 5.81
C GLU A 58 -13.84 -58.56 5.63
N LEU A 59 -14.46 -57.48 5.13
CA LEU A 59 -15.89 -57.43 4.77
C LEU A 59 -15.99 -57.10 3.28
N THR A 60 -16.54 -58.00 2.49
CA THR A 60 -16.72 -57.82 1.04
C THR A 60 -18.16 -57.97 0.60
N ASN A 61 -18.49 -57.42 -0.58
CA ASN A 61 -19.75 -57.64 -1.29
C ASN A 61 -21.01 -57.36 -0.44
N GLY A 62 -21.00 -56.30 0.37
CA GLY A 62 -22.17 -55.91 1.17
C GLY A 62 -22.26 -56.59 2.54
N ALA A 63 -21.20 -57.27 2.99
CA ALA A 63 -21.16 -57.92 4.29
C ALA A 63 -21.22 -56.91 5.46
N LYS A 64 -21.86 -57.29 6.57
CA LYS A 64 -22.13 -56.37 7.69
C LYS A 64 -21.73 -56.89 9.08
N VAL A 65 -21.32 -55.96 9.94
CA VAL A 65 -21.26 -56.13 11.41
C VAL A 65 -22.22 -55.12 12.03
N ASP A 66 -23.34 -55.57 12.57
CA ASP A 66 -24.49 -54.70 12.85
C ASP A 66 -25.04 -54.86 14.28
N ALA A 67 -24.90 -53.80 15.07
CA ALA A 67 -25.38 -53.71 16.44
C ALA A 67 -26.57 -52.73 16.62
N SER A 68 -27.26 -52.39 15.53
CA SER A 68 -28.24 -51.29 15.49
C SER A 68 -29.54 -51.54 16.28
N THR A 69 -30.29 -50.46 16.53
CA THR A 69 -31.65 -50.50 17.09
C THR A 69 -32.68 -50.00 16.06
N LEU A 70 -33.65 -50.85 15.74
CA LEU A 70 -34.82 -50.58 14.89
C LEU A 70 -36.11 -50.42 15.71
N GLY A 71 -36.04 -50.60 17.03
CA GLY A 71 -37.16 -50.57 17.97
C GLY A 71 -36.99 -49.53 19.07
N THR A 72 -37.36 -49.88 20.31
CA THR A 72 -37.16 -49.01 21.49
C THR A 72 -36.08 -49.56 22.42
N GLY A 73 -35.01 -48.81 22.60
CA GLY A 73 -33.84 -49.10 23.43
C GLY A 73 -32.54 -48.87 22.65
N ASN A 74 -31.42 -48.89 23.36
CA ASN A 74 -30.13 -48.47 22.79
C ASN A 74 -29.57 -49.50 21.79
N ALA A 75 -28.89 -49.00 20.75
CA ALA A 75 -28.00 -49.82 19.94
C ALA A 75 -26.80 -50.29 20.77
N GLY A 76 -26.11 -51.32 20.30
CA GLY A 76 -24.96 -51.91 20.97
C GLY A 76 -23.67 -51.33 20.44
N ALA A 77 -22.64 -51.27 21.29
CA ALA A 77 -21.31 -50.89 20.86
C ALA A 77 -20.70 -51.98 19.96
N VAL A 78 -19.94 -51.57 18.95
CA VAL A 78 -19.10 -52.49 18.15
C VAL A 78 -17.63 -52.24 18.47
N LYS A 79 -16.93 -53.25 19.00
CA LYS A 79 -15.51 -53.21 19.32
C LYS A 79 -14.74 -54.19 18.44
N ILE A 80 -13.84 -53.69 17.60
CA ILE A 80 -12.99 -54.48 16.70
C ILE A 80 -11.53 -54.28 17.11
N THR A 81 -10.80 -55.38 17.30
CA THR A 81 -9.35 -55.39 17.53
C THR A 81 -8.73 -56.36 16.54
N ALA A 82 -8.15 -55.81 15.46
CA ALA A 82 -7.31 -56.52 14.52
C ALA A 82 -5.84 -56.20 14.83
N THR A 83 -4.92 -57.16 14.78
CA THR A 83 -3.49 -56.83 14.99
C THR A 83 -2.79 -56.39 13.71
N ASP A 84 -3.32 -56.76 12.55
CA ASP A 84 -2.75 -56.47 11.23
C ASP A 84 -3.64 -55.48 10.47
N SER A 85 -4.78 -55.93 9.93
CA SER A 85 -5.55 -55.13 8.98
C SER A 85 -7.06 -55.25 9.16
N VAL A 86 -7.77 -54.15 8.86
CA VAL A 86 -9.23 -54.16 8.65
C VAL A 86 -9.51 -53.62 7.25
N ARG A 87 -10.15 -54.42 6.40
CA ARG A 87 -10.52 -54.05 5.03
C ARG A 87 -12.02 -54.19 4.85
N LEU A 88 -12.70 -53.10 4.51
CA LEU A 88 -14.08 -53.12 4.05
C LEU A 88 -14.09 -52.66 2.59
N ASP A 89 -14.61 -53.51 1.73
CA ASP A 89 -14.65 -53.26 0.30
C ASP A 89 -16.02 -53.56 -0.26
N GLY A 90 -16.59 -52.57 -0.93
CA GLY A 90 -17.60 -52.81 -1.94
C GLY A 90 -19.04 -52.48 -1.57
N GLU A 91 -19.81 -52.52 -2.66
CA GLU A 91 -21.25 -52.51 -2.77
C GLU A 91 -21.65 -53.82 -3.49
N SER A 92 -22.59 -54.58 -2.93
CA SER A 92 -23.12 -55.78 -3.59
C SER A 92 -23.79 -55.44 -4.93
N SER A 93 -24.05 -56.46 -5.75
CA SER A 93 -24.86 -56.34 -6.98
C SER A 93 -26.26 -55.73 -6.76
N TYR A 94 -26.75 -55.72 -5.52
CA TYR A 94 -28.04 -55.15 -5.09
C TYR A 94 -27.93 -53.77 -4.43
N GLY A 95 -26.74 -53.17 -4.34
CA GLY A 95 -26.54 -51.85 -3.73
C GLY A 95 -26.25 -51.87 -2.22
N PHE A 96 -26.14 -53.03 -1.58
CA PHE A 96 -25.77 -53.11 -0.16
C PHE A 96 -24.28 -52.83 0.07
N LEU A 97 -23.98 -51.90 0.96
CA LEU A 97 -22.61 -51.52 1.32
C LEU A 97 -22.00 -52.48 2.35
N SER A 98 -20.71 -52.77 2.20
CA SER A 98 -19.91 -53.42 3.24
C SER A 98 -19.77 -52.47 4.43
N SER A 99 -20.22 -52.84 5.63
CA SER A 99 -20.37 -51.86 6.72
C SER A 99 -20.28 -52.40 8.15
N VAL A 100 -19.80 -51.55 9.06
CA VAL A 100 -19.95 -51.73 10.51
C VAL A 100 -20.97 -50.70 11.02
N PHE A 101 -22.04 -51.17 11.65
CA PHE A 101 -23.15 -50.34 12.10
C PHE A 101 -23.38 -50.42 13.61
N SER A 102 -23.56 -49.24 14.21
CA SER A 102 -24.21 -49.04 15.51
C SER A 102 -25.21 -47.90 15.34
N GLN A 103 -26.34 -48.15 14.66
CA GLN A 103 -27.27 -47.08 14.29
C GLN A 103 -28.53 -47.07 15.14
N VAL A 104 -29.19 -45.91 15.16
CA VAL A 104 -30.60 -45.78 15.57
C VAL A 104 -31.41 -45.60 14.29
N SER A 105 -32.17 -46.61 13.87
CA SER A 105 -32.87 -46.60 12.58
C SER A 105 -34.06 -45.64 12.57
N PRO A 106 -34.66 -45.35 11.38
CA PRO A 106 -35.85 -44.52 11.29
C PRO A 106 -36.96 -45.03 12.21
N GLU A 107 -37.67 -44.10 12.87
CA GLU A 107 -38.74 -44.37 13.86
C GLU A 107 -38.29 -45.08 15.15
N ALA A 108 -37.03 -45.51 15.26
CA ALA A 108 -36.48 -46.11 16.47
C ALA A 108 -36.24 -45.05 17.56
N LYS A 109 -36.19 -45.50 18.82
CA LYS A 109 -35.87 -44.64 19.97
C LYS A 109 -34.81 -45.27 20.87
N GLY A 110 -33.66 -44.64 20.98
CA GLY A 110 -32.53 -45.09 21.78
C GLY A 110 -31.26 -44.37 21.35
N ASN A 111 -30.17 -44.58 22.07
CA ASN A 111 -28.86 -44.04 21.69
C ASN A 111 -28.04 -45.11 20.95
N SER A 112 -27.18 -44.67 20.05
CA SER A 112 -26.12 -45.50 19.48
C SER A 112 -25.11 -45.91 20.55
N GLY A 113 -24.52 -47.10 20.41
CA GLY A 113 -23.46 -47.59 21.29
C GLY A 113 -22.04 -47.21 20.83
N GLY A 114 -21.90 -46.64 19.63
CA GLY A 114 -20.62 -46.27 19.03
C GLY A 114 -19.82 -47.43 18.45
N ILE A 115 -18.69 -47.09 17.84
CA ILE A 115 -17.77 -48.02 17.19
C ILE A 115 -16.34 -47.74 17.71
N GLU A 116 -15.64 -48.77 18.16
CA GLU A 116 -14.23 -48.70 18.56
C GLU A 116 -13.43 -49.70 17.71
N LEU A 117 -12.44 -49.21 16.96
CA LEU A 117 -11.62 -50.01 16.06
C LEU A 117 -10.12 -49.80 16.37
N THR A 118 -9.40 -50.89 16.61
CA THR A 118 -7.94 -50.89 16.75
C THR A 118 -7.33 -51.85 15.71
N THR A 119 -6.37 -51.37 14.93
CA THR A 119 -5.71 -52.11 13.83
C THR A 119 -4.30 -51.59 13.55
N SER A 120 -3.51 -52.25 12.70
CA SER A 120 -2.33 -51.61 12.11
C SER A 120 -2.74 -50.74 10.92
N SER A 121 -3.51 -51.30 9.97
CA SER A 121 -4.07 -50.57 8.83
C SER A 121 -5.59 -50.70 8.72
N LEU A 122 -6.25 -49.63 8.27
CA LEU A 122 -7.68 -49.59 7.94
C LEU A 122 -7.87 -49.14 6.49
N GLU A 123 -8.62 -49.91 5.71
CA GLU A 123 -8.97 -49.60 4.33
C GLU A 123 -10.49 -49.67 4.15
N LEU A 124 -11.11 -48.57 3.71
CA LEU A 124 -12.53 -48.50 3.32
C LEU A 124 -12.63 -48.06 1.86
N THR A 125 -13.13 -48.93 0.99
CA THR A 125 -13.22 -48.65 -0.45
C THR A 125 -14.62 -48.90 -1.01
N ASN A 126 -14.93 -48.28 -2.16
CA ASN A 126 -16.13 -48.55 -2.97
C ASN A 126 -17.47 -48.41 -2.22
N GLY A 127 -17.59 -47.39 -1.36
CA GLY A 127 -18.80 -47.10 -0.57
C GLY A 127 -18.83 -47.75 0.81
N ALA A 128 -17.75 -48.40 1.26
CA ALA A 128 -17.66 -49.03 2.57
C ALA A 128 -17.76 -48.04 3.74
N ARG A 129 -18.42 -48.44 4.85
CA ARG A 129 -18.72 -47.52 5.96
C ARG A 129 -18.46 -48.06 7.37
N LEU A 130 -17.98 -47.18 8.25
CA LEU A 130 -18.15 -47.29 9.71
C LEU A 130 -19.17 -46.23 10.13
N ASP A 131 -20.33 -46.63 10.65
CA ASP A 131 -21.47 -45.71 10.79
C ASP A 131 -22.23 -45.93 12.10
N ALA A 132 -22.18 -44.90 12.95
CA ALA A 132 -22.79 -44.86 14.29
C ALA A 132 -23.97 -43.86 14.39
N SER A 133 -24.57 -43.54 13.24
CA SER A 133 -25.52 -42.43 13.09
C SER A 133 -26.91 -42.70 13.68
N THR A 134 -27.67 -41.62 13.89
CA THR A 134 -29.07 -41.67 14.35
C THR A 134 -30.02 -41.15 13.28
N PHE A 135 -31.02 -41.95 12.93
CA PHE A 135 -32.13 -41.64 12.01
C PHE A 135 -33.47 -41.53 12.75
N GLY A 136 -33.46 -41.74 14.07
CA GLY A 136 -34.65 -41.76 14.94
C GLY A 136 -34.53 -40.77 16.09
N VAL A 137 -34.98 -41.16 17.29
CA VAL A 137 -34.90 -40.33 18.50
C VAL A 137 -33.84 -40.87 19.46
N GLY A 138 -32.78 -40.10 19.68
CA GLY A 138 -31.65 -40.38 20.56
C GLY A 138 -30.31 -40.13 19.88
N ASN A 139 -29.22 -40.16 20.65
CA ASN A 139 -27.92 -39.70 20.21
C ASN A 139 -27.24 -40.66 19.21
N ALA A 140 -26.54 -40.10 18.22
CA ALA A 140 -25.53 -40.82 17.45
C ALA A 140 -24.28 -41.07 18.31
N GLY A 141 -23.57 -42.15 18.03
CA GLY A 141 -22.53 -42.68 18.91
C GLY A 141 -21.13 -42.33 18.41
N ALA A 142 -20.16 -42.30 19.31
CA ALA A 142 -18.79 -41.98 18.92
C ALA A 142 -18.19 -43.07 18.01
N VAL A 143 -17.37 -42.66 17.03
CA VAL A 143 -16.49 -43.58 16.29
C VAL A 143 -15.04 -43.31 16.64
N LYS A 144 -14.39 -44.27 17.28
CA LYS A 144 -12.99 -44.20 17.71
C LYS A 144 -12.15 -45.19 16.91
N ILE A 145 -11.16 -44.67 16.17
CA ILE A 145 -10.24 -45.45 15.34
C ILE A 145 -8.82 -45.24 15.85
N THR A 146 -8.10 -46.34 16.05
CA THR A 146 -6.66 -46.33 16.35
C THR A 146 -5.98 -47.30 15.38
N ALA A 147 -5.42 -46.75 14.31
CA ALA A 147 -4.55 -47.46 13.39
C ALA A 147 -3.09 -47.13 13.76
N THR A 148 -2.17 -48.08 13.78
CA THR A 148 -0.76 -47.74 14.09
C THR A 148 0.04 -47.32 12.88
N ASP A 149 -0.44 -47.61 11.66
CA ASP A 149 0.25 -47.32 10.40
C ASP A 149 -0.60 -46.40 9.52
N SER A 150 -1.72 -46.88 8.97
CA SER A 150 -2.47 -46.10 7.96
C SER A 150 -3.99 -46.26 8.06
N VAL A 151 -4.69 -45.18 7.68
CA VAL A 151 -6.11 -45.19 7.36
C VAL A 151 -6.28 -44.68 5.94
N GLN A 152 -6.85 -45.50 5.06
CA GLN A 152 -7.12 -45.17 3.66
C GLN A 152 -8.61 -45.28 3.39
N LEU A 153 -9.22 -44.18 2.96
CA LEU A 153 -10.61 -44.12 2.56
C LEU A 153 -10.65 -43.72 1.08
N ASP A 154 -11.23 -44.55 0.23
CA ASP A 154 -11.22 -44.32 -1.21
C ASP A 154 -12.60 -44.50 -1.85
N GLY A 155 -12.97 -43.52 -2.66
CA GLY A 155 -14.09 -43.62 -3.59
C GLY A 155 -15.47 -43.61 -2.94
N GLU A 156 -16.42 -44.12 -3.70
CA GLU A 156 -17.85 -44.11 -3.43
C GLU A 156 -18.49 -45.38 -4.04
N SER A 157 -19.75 -45.65 -3.69
CA SER A 157 -20.56 -46.70 -4.30
C SER A 157 -21.07 -46.28 -5.69
N ASN A 158 -21.63 -47.20 -6.46
CA ASN A 158 -22.16 -46.92 -7.80
C ASN A 158 -23.33 -45.92 -7.80
N ILE A 159 -23.94 -45.64 -6.64
CA ILE A 159 -25.00 -44.65 -6.46
C ILE A 159 -24.51 -43.36 -5.76
N GLY A 160 -23.20 -43.15 -5.67
CA GLY A 160 -22.58 -41.94 -5.13
C GLY A 160 -22.55 -41.88 -3.59
N ILE A 161 -22.62 -43.04 -2.93
CA ILE A 161 -22.48 -43.11 -1.47
C ILE A 161 -20.99 -43.13 -1.12
N PRO A 162 -20.44 -42.14 -0.40
CA PRO A 162 -19.01 -42.11 -0.10
C PRO A 162 -18.57 -43.25 0.83
N SER A 163 -17.37 -43.77 0.58
CA SER A 163 -16.62 -44.55 1.57
C SER A 163 -16.27 -43.66 2.75
N GLY A 164 -16.42 -44.13 3.99
CA GLY A 164 -16.17 -43.23 5.10
C GLY A 164 -16.53 -43.66 6.51
N VAL A 165 -16.39 -42.69 7.41
CA VAL A 165 -16.67 -42.79 8.83
C VAL A 165 -17.74 -41.79 9.20
N PHE A 166 -18.81 -42.23 9.85
CA PHE A 166 -20.03 -41.44 10.07
C PHE A 166 -20.51 -41.50 11.51
N SER A 167 -20.80 -40.34 12.08
CA SER A 167 -21.57 -40.16 13.31
C SER A 167 -22.51 -38.96 13.12
N THR A 168 -23.62 -39.18 12.41
CA THR A 168 -24.52 -38.09 11.99
C THR A 168 -25.87 -38.14 12.70
N VAL A 169 -26.51 -36.97 12.81
CA VAL A 169 -27.92 -36.84 13.17
C VAL A 169 -28.69 -36.65 11.87
N GLU A 170 -29.36 -37.66 11.38
CA GLU A 170 -29.91 -37.69 10.03
C GLU A 170 -31.22 -36.91 9.88
N SER A 171 -31.68 -36.75 8.65
CA SER A 171 -32.90 -35.98 8.36
C SER A 171 -34.11 -36.55 9.09
N GLY A 172 -34.81 -35.70 9.84
CA GLY A 172 -35.95 -36.08 10.68
C GLY A 172 -35.59 -36.69 12.04
N ALA A 173 -34.30 -36.89 12.33
CA ALA A 173 -33.83 -37.39 13.62
C ALA A 173 -33.76 -36.29 14.69
N GLU A 174 -33.84 -36.69 15.96
CA GLU A 174 -33.64 -35.82 17.13
C GLU A 174 -32.62 -36.44 18.09
N GLY A 175 -31.48 -35.79 18.28
CA GLY A 175 -30.39 -36.26 19.14
C GLY A 175 -29.08 -35.55 18.83
N ASN A 176 -28.05 -35.76 19.64
CA ASN A 176 -26.72 -35.20 19.41
C ASN A 176 -25.76 -36.27 18.87
N SER A 177 -24.72 -35.85 18.15
CA SER A 177 -23.60 -36.71 17.75
C SER A 177 -22.45 -36.62 18.75
N GLU A 178 -21.90 -37.77 19.14
CA GLU A 178 -20.75 -37.86 20.06
C GLU A 178 -19.40 -37.66 19.36
N GLY A 179 -19.35 -37.62 18.02
CA GLY A 179 -18.17 -37.26 17.24
C GLY A 179 -17.30 -38.42 16.76
N ILE A 180 -16.16 -38.08 16.17
CA ILE A 180 -15.18 -39.05 15.61
C ILE A 180 -13.79 -38.73 16.17
N GLU A 181 -13.08 -39.75 16.64
CA GLU A 181 -11.67 -39.67 17.05
C GLU A 181 -10.84 -40.67 16.23
N LEU A 182 -9.86 -40.19 15.48
CA LEU A 182 -9.00 -40.99 14.61
C LEU A 182 -7.52 -40.75 14.96
N THR A 183 -6.82 -41.80 15.35
CA THR A 183 -5.36 -41.79 15.55
C THR A 183 -4.70 -42.74 14.55
N THR A 184 -3.70 -42.25 13.81
CA THR A 184 -2.97 -43.00 12.77
C THR A 184 -1.54 -42.47 12.58
N ALA A 185 -0.69 -43.15 11.81
CA ALA A 185 0.53 -42.50 11.31
C ALA A 185 0.20 -41.65 10.09
N SER A 186 -0.51 -42.21 9.11
CA SER A 186 -1.00 -41.48 7.92
C SER A 186 -2.51 -41.67 7.69
N LEU A 187 -3.18 -40.59 7.26
CA LEU A 187 -4.59 -40.58 6.84
C LEU A 187 -4.67 -40.13 5.38
N GLU A 188 -5.32 -40.93 4.54
CA GLU A 188 -5.58 -40.61 3.14
C GLU A 188 -7.08 -40.72 2.81
N LEU A 189 -7.63 -39.65 2.23
CA LEU A 189 -9.00 -39.60 1.70
C LEU A 189 -8.93 -39.25 0.21
N THR A 190 -9.39 -40.15 -0.64
CA THR A 190 -9.36 -39.97 -2.10
C THR A 190 -10.71 -40.19 -2.75
N ASN A 191 -10.89 -39.56 -3.91
CA ASN A 191 -12.01 -39.81 -4.83
C ASN A 191 -13.41 -39.67 -4.19
N GLY A 192 -13.60 -38.73 -3.26
CA GLY A 192 -14.88 -38.45 -2.59
C GLY A 192 -15.08 -39.11 -1.22
N ALA A 193 -14.09 -39.85 -0.73
CA ALA A 193 -14.16 -40.46 0.58
C ALA A 193 -14.23 -39.42 1.72
N SER A 194 -14.93 -39.75 2.81
CA SER A 194 -15.33 -38.74 3.80
C SER A 194 -15.30 -39.20 5.28
N VAL A 195 -15.05 -38.26 6.19
CA VAL A 195 -15.21 -38.41 7.65
C VAL A 195 -16.20 -37.35 8.16
N ILE A 196 -17.36 -37.76 8.69
CA ILE A 196 -18.52 -36.86 8.83
C ILE A 196 -19.20 -36.98 10.21
N THR A 197 -19.43 -35.83 10.86
CA THR A 197 -20.17 -35.72 12.14
C THR A 197 -21.39 -34.78 12.10
N SER A 198 -21.94 -34.50 10.91
CA SER A 198 -22.96 -33.48 10.67
C SER A 198 -24.35 -33.74 11.30
N THR A 199 -25.13 -32.67 11.44
CA THR A 199 -26.55 -32.69 11.82
C THR A 199 -27.45 -32.22 10.67
N ASN A 200 -28.34 -33.11 10.23
CA ASN A 200 -29.38 -32.95 9.21
C ASN A 200 -30.78 -32.83 9.84
N GLY A 201 -30.88 -32.99 11.17
CA GLY A 201 -32.12 -33.00 11.93
C GLY A 201 -32.12 -31.97 13.06
N VAL A 202 -32.46 -32.40 14.28
CA VAL A 202 -32.44 -31.56 15.48
C VAL A 202 -31.46 -32.10 16.50
N GLY A 203 -30.48 -31.28 16.87
CA GLY A 203 -29.43 -31.56 17.85
C GLY A 203 -28.03 -31.27 17.31
N ASP A 204 -27.06 -31.26 18.21
CA ASP A 204 -25.70 -30.82 17.90
C ASP A 204 -24.93 -31.89 17.09
N ALA A 205 -24.17 -31.42 16.10
CA ALA A 205 -23.17 -32.21 15.40
C ALA A 205 -21.94 -32.47 16.30
N GLY A 206 -21.27 -33.59 16.07
CA GLY A 206 -20.11 -34.00 16.85
C GLY A 206 -18.84 -33.31 16.38
N ALA A 207 -17.78 -33.32 17.20
CA ALA A 207 -16.46 -32.88 16.77
C ALA A 207 -15.75 -33.99 15.98
N VAL A 208 -14.89 -33.62 15.03
CA VAL A 208 -13.92 -34.54 14.42
C VAL A 208 -12.53 -34.26 14.98
N LYS A 209 -11.91 -35.26 15.60
CA LYS A 209 -10.54 -35.18 16.11
C LYS A 209 -9.64 -36.16 15.37
N ILE A 210 -8.64 -35.63 14.67
CA ILE A 210 -7.65 -36.41 13.92
C ILE A 210 -6.26 -36.17 14.51
N THR A 211 -5.54 -37.24 14.83
CA THR A 211 -4.12 -37.22 15.22
C THR A 211 -3.37 -38.17 14.30
N ALA A 212 -2.71 -37.61 13.28
CA ALA A 212 -1.78 -38.34 12.44
C ALA A 212 -0.34 -38.01 12.88
N THR A 213 0.57 -38.98 13.00
CA THR A 213 1.97 -38.62 13.33
C THR A 213 2.74 -38.08 12.13
N ASP A 214 2.37 -38.50 10.92
CA ASP A 214 3.15 -38.26 9.70
C ASP A 214 2.39 -37.35 8.74
N SER A 215 1.23 -37.77 8.23
CA SER A 215 0.54 -36.97 7.22
C SER A 215 -0.98 -37.13 7.22
N VAL A 216 -1.67 -36.07 6.79
CA VAL A 216 -3.07 -36.12 6.38
C VAL A 216 -3.15 -35.59 4.96
N ARG A 217 -3.64 -36.41 4.02
CA ARG A 217 -3.82 -36.03 2.62
C ARG A 217 -5.27 -36.25 2.20
N LEU A 218 -5.93 -35.18 1.77
CA LEU A 218 -7.23 -35.23 1.11
C LEU A 218 -7.01 -34.83 -0.35
N ASN A 219 -7.44 -35.69 -1.26
CA ASN A 219 -7.25 -35.44 -2.69
C ASN A 219 -8.52 -35.77 -3.47
N GLY A 220 -8.97 -34.80 -4.25
CA GLY A 220 -9.88 -35.03 -5.35
C GLY A 220 -11.35 -34.91 -4.99
N GLU A 221 -12.13 -35.05 -6.06
CA GLU A 221 -13.57 -35.07 -6.09
C GLU A 221 -13.99 -36.34 -6.83
N SER A 222 -15.11 -36.91 -6.43
CA SER A 222 -15.64 -38.12 -7.02
C SER A 222 -16.23 -37.85 -8.41
N SER A 223 -16.57 -38.93 -9.13
CA SER A 223 -17.21 -38.81 -10.45
C SER A 223 -18.60 -38.16 -10.41
N TYR A 224 -19.26 -38.18 -9.25
CA TYR A 224 -20.54 -37.52 -8.98
C TYR A 224 -20.39 -36.10 -8.43
N GLY A 225 -19.16 -35.63 -8.23
CA GLY A 225 -18.88 -34.29 -7.72
C GLY A 225 -18.76 -34.19 -6.19
N PHE A 226 -18.55 -35.31 -5.49
CA PHE A 226 -18.40 -35.31 -4.04
C PHE A 226 -16.93 -35.10 -3.64
N PHE A 227 -16.67 -34.15 -2.76
CA PHE A 227 -15.31 -33.82 -2.31
C PHE A 227 -14.76 -34.88 -1.35
N SER A 228 -13.47 -35.23 -1.48
CA SER A 228 -12.75 -35.87 -0.39
C SER A 228 -12.72 -34.94 0.82
N SER A 229 -13.29 -35.35 1.96
CA SER A 229 -13.68 -34.39 2.99
C SER A 229 -13.62 -34.84 4.45
N VAL A 230 -13.41 -33.87 5.34
CA VAL A 230 -13.70 -34.00 6.78
C VAL A 230 -14.71 -32.93 7.17
N PHE A 231 -15.89 -33.35 7.64
CA PHE A 231 -17.02 -32.47 7.90
C PHE A 231 -17.54 -32.57 9.35
N SER A 232 -17.78 -31.41 9.94
CA SER A 232 -18.59 -31.23 11.15
C SER A 232 -19.58 -30.09 10.91
N GLN A 233 -20.74 -30.38 10.32
CA GLN A 233 -21.63 -29.34 9.78
C GLN A 233 -23.03 -29.36 10.39
N VAL A 234 -23.69 -28.21 10.30
CA VAL A 234 -25.15 -28.10 10.45
C VAL A 234 -25.74 -27.92 9.06
N SER A 235 -26.52 -28.87 8.57
CA SER A 235 -27.05 -28.85 7.21
C SER A 235 -28.18 -27.82 7.03
N PRO A 236 -28.56 -27.50 5.78
CA PRO A 236 -29.75 -26.67 5.52
C PRO A 236 -30.99 -27.22 6.23
N GLU A 237 -31.80 -26.32 6.78
CA GLU A 237 -33.02 -26.62 7.55
C GLU A 237 -32.81 -27.36 8.90
N ALA A 238 -31.60 -27.84 9.19
CA ALA A 238 -31.27 -28.46 10.46
C ALA A 238 -31.13 -27.42 11.59
N LYS A 239 -31.22 -27.89 12.84
CA LYS A 239 -31.04 -27.07 14.04
C LYS A 239 -30.11 -27.73 15.05
N GLY A 240 -29.01 -27.07 15.36
CA GLY A 240 -27.98 -27.54 16.28
C GLY A 240 -26.68 -26.78 16.02
N ASN A 241 -25.66 -27.02 16.83
CA ASN A 241 -24.34 -26.44 16.63
C ASN A 241 -23.38 -27.48 16.03
N SER A 242 -22.36 -27.01 15.31
CA SER A 242 -21.24 -27.86 14.88
C SER A 242 -20.23 -28.06 16.01
N GLY A 243 -19.67 -29.27 16.11
CA GLY A 243 -18.67 -29.62 17.10
C GLY A 243 -17.24 -29.19 16.73
N GLY A 244 -17.00 -28.80 15.49
CA GLY A 244 -15.69 -28.36 15.01
C GLY A 244 -14.76 -29.48 14.57
N ILE A 245 -13.54 -29.10 14.17
CA ILE A 245 -12.49 -30.01 13.70
C ILE A 245 -11.20 -29.72 14.46
N GLU A 246 -10.58 -30.73 15.07
CA GLU A 246 -9.24 -30.67 15.67
C GLU A 246 -8.31 -31.62 14.92
N LEU A 247 -7.26 -31.11 14.26
CA LEU A 247 -6.32 -31.90 13.47
C LEU A 247 -4.89 -31.64 13.93
N THR A 248 -4.17 -32.71 14.28
CA THR A 248 -2.73 -32.68 14.57
C THR A 248 -2.01 -33.61 13.59
N THR A 249 -0.98 -33.11 12.90
CA THR A 249 -0.19 -33.86 11.90
C THR A 249 1.23 -33.33 11.79
N SER A 250 2.14 -34.02 11.07
CA SER A 250 3.37 -33.37 10.61
C SER A 250 3.10 -32.53 9.36
N SER A 251 2.40 -33.08 8.36
CA SER A 251 1.99 -32.33 7.16
C SER A 251 0.51 -32.54 6.82
N LEU A 252 -0.14 -31.48 6.34
CA LEU A 252 -1.51 -31.48 5.83
C LEU A 252 -1.52 -31.06 4.36
N GLU A 253 -2.14 -31.86 3.50
CA GLU A 253 -2.28 -31.59 2.07
C GLU A 253 -3.76 -31.70 1.66
N LEU A 254 -4.30 -30.63 1.07
CA LEU A 254 -5.63 -30.62 0.45
C LEU A 254 -5.47 -30.23 -1.03
N THR A 255 -5.72 -31.17 -1.94
CA THR A 255 -5.56 -30.96 -3.38
C THR A 255 -6.82 -31.32 -4.14
N ASN A 256 -6.96 -30.74 -5.34
CA ASN A 256 -8.01 -31.08 -6.31
C ASN A 256 -9.44 -30.99 -5.73
N GLY A 257 -9.77 -29.92 -4.99
CA GLY A 257 -11.12 -29.66 -4.47
C GLY A 257 -11.43 -30.25 -3.09
N ALA A 258 -10.44 -30.85 -2.43
CA ALA A 258 -10.55 -31.42 -1.08
C ALA A 258 -10.92 -30.39 0.00
N ARG A 259 -11.63 -30.83 1.07
CA ARG A 259 -12.19 -29.90 2.08
C ARG A 259 -12.05 -30.35 3.53
N LEU A 260 -11.69 -29.41 4.40
CA LEU A 260 -11.95 -29.47 5.85
C LEU A 260 -13.01 -28.42 6.19
N ASP A 261 -14.19 -28.81 6.65
CA ASP A 261 -15.32 -27.89 6.75
C ASP A 261 -16.14 -28.11 8.04
N ALA A 262 -16.18 -27.08 8.89
CA ALA A 262 -16.92 -27.08 10.15
C ALA A 262 -18.11 -26.09 10.17
N SER A 263 -18.73 -25.84 9.00
CA SER A 263 -19.67 -24.74 8.79
C SER A 263 -21.10 -24.99 9.26
N THR A 264 -21.90 -23.91 9.36
CA THR A 264 -23.34 -23.98 9.62
C THR A 264 -24.14 -23.46 8.42
N PHE A 265 -25.08 -24.26 7.91
CA PHE A 265 -26.02 -23.93 6.84
C PHE A 265 -27.47 -23.88 7.33
N GLY A 266 -27.70 -24.20 8.62
CA GLY A 266 -29.01 -24.22 9.27
C GLY A 266 -29.12 -23.19 10.39
N VAL A 267 -29.70 -23.60 11.53
CA VAL A 267 -29.83 -22.75 12.72
C VAL A 267 -28.94 -23.26 13.85
N GLY A 268 -27.94 -22.46 14.22
CA GLY A 268 -26.97 -22.72 15.29
C GLY A 268 -25.55 -22.38 14.85
N ASP A 269 -24.63 -22.36 15.81
CA ASP A 269 -23.26 -21.87 15.61
C ASP A 269 -22.37 -22.93 14.92
N ALA A 270 -21.41 -22.47 14.11
CA ALA A 270 -20.37 -23.30 13.52
C ALA A 270 -19.28 -23.60 14.57
N GLY A 271 -18.73 -24.82 14.58
CA GLY A 271 -17.65 -25.20 15.50
C GLY A 271 -16.29 -24.79 14.94
N ALA A 272 -15.33 -24.40 15.78
CA ALA A 272 -14.02 -23.93 15.32
C ALA A 272 -13.23 -25.01 14.57
N VAL A 273 -12.35 -24.59 13.64
CA VAL A 273 -11.34 -25.46 13.02
C VAL A 273 -9.98 -25.18 13.63
N LYS A 274 -9.36 -26.18 14.25
CA LYS A 274 -8.04 -26.09 14.87
C LYS A 274 -7.06 -27.07 14.24
N ILE A 275 -6.01 -26.54 13.63
CA ILE A 275 -4.99 -27.32 12.93
C ILE A 275 -3.62 -27.06 13.55
N THR A 276 -2.89 -28.12 13.87
CA THR A 276 -1.47 -28.09 14.27
C THR A 276 -0.70 -29.04 13.35
N ALA A 277 0.02 -28.48 12.38
CA ALA A 277 0.91 -29.23 11.49
C ALA A 277 2.36 -28.88 11.86
N THR A 278 3.24 -29.82 12.20
CA THR A 278 4.60 -29.42 12.64
C THR A 278 5.50 -28.98 11.49
N ASN A 279 5.18 -29.33 10.25
CA ASN A 279 6.00 -29.06 9.07
C ASN A 279 5.29 -28.15 8.06
N SER A 280 4.19 -28.60 7.45
CA SER A 280 3.56 -27.84 6.37
C SER A 280 2.04 -28.01 6.31
N VAL A 281 1.37 -26.97 5.82
CA VAL A 281 -0.01 -27.03 5.33
C VAL A 281 0.01 -26.53 3.87
N GLN A 282 -0.45 -27.37 2.95
CA GLN A 282 -0.53 -27.04 1.52
C GLN A 282 -1.96 -27.23 1.04
N LEU A 283 -2.52 -26.17 0.45
CA LEU A 283 -3.79 -26.23 -0.26
C LEU A 283 -3.55 -25.83 -1.70
N ASP A 284 -3.88 -26.73 -2.62
CA ASP A 284 -3.85 -26.46 -4.05
C ASP A 284 -5.27 -26.54 -4.61
N GLY A 285 -5.78 -25.40 -5.05
CA GLY A 285 -7.12 -25.27 -5.61
C GLY A 285 -7.20 -25.77 -7.05
N GLU A 286 -8.42 -26.14 -7.47
CA GLU A 286 -8.79 -26.63 -8.80
C GLU A 286 -8.82 -28.17 -8.95
N SER A 287 -10.00 -28.76 -8.70
CA SER A 287 -10.36 -30.05 -9.31
C SER A 287 -10.65 -29.87 -10.81
N SER A 288 -10.77 -30.98 -11.54
CA SER A 288 -11.22 -30.99 -12.94
C SER A 288 -12.60 -30.35 -13.19
N THR A 289 -13.38 -30.09 -12.14
CA THR A 289 -14.71 -29.44 -12.19
C THR A 289 -14.66 -27.95 -11.82
N GLY A 290 -13.48 -27.42 -11.47
CA GLY A 290 -13.26 -26.03 -11.03
C GLY A 290 -13.48 -25.79 -9.54
N SER A 291 -13.56 -26.83 -8.71
CA SER A 291 -13.75 -26.69 -7.26
C SER A 291 -12.45 -26.34 -6.54
N HIS A 292 -12.52 -25.42 -5.57
CA HIS A 292 -11.37 -25.01 -4.75
C HIS A 292 -11.16 -25.92 -3.54
N SER A 293 -9.89 -26.13 -3.19
CA SER A 293 -9.50 -26.80 -1.95
C SER A 293 -9.57 -25.82 -0.79
N ASN A 294 -10.31 -26.15 0.26
CA ASN A 294 -10.67 -25.19 1.30
C ASN A 294 -10.56 -25.73 2.73
N ILE A 295 -10.12 -24.87 3.64
CA ILE A 295 -10.37 -24.97 5.07
C ILE A 295 -11.45 -23.95 5.42
N SER A 296 -12.63 -24.41 5.81
CA SER A 296 -13.84 -23.58 5.93
C SER A 296 -14.47 -23.63 7.30
N ASN A 297 -14.88 -22.47 7.79
CA ASN A 297 -15.74 -22.30 8.94
C ASN A 297 -16.74 -21.16 8.73
N ILE A 298 -17.75 -21.41 7.90
CA ILE A 298 -18.65 -20.36 7.43
C ILE A 298 -20.03 -20.42 8.08
N VAL A 299 -20.73 -19.28 8.04
CA VAL A 299 -22.19 -19.23 8.19
C VAL A 299 -22.77 -19.16 6.79
N GLY A 300 -23.35 -20.26 6.30
CA GLY A 300 -23.78 -20.39 4.91
C GLY A 300 -24.99 -19.52 4.53
N PRO A 301 -25.32 -19.45 3.23
CA PRO A 301 -26.47 -18.69 2.74
C PRO A 301 -27.78 -19.11 3.40
N GLY A 302 -28.52 -18.15 3.95
CA GLY A 302 -29.79 -18.40 4.66
C GLY A 302 -29.66 -19.00 6.07
N ALA A 303 -28.44 -19.32 6.51
CA ALA A 303 -28.17 -19.83 7.85
C ALA A 303 -28.28 -18.72 8.91
N LYS A 304 -28.47 -19.14 10.16
CA LYS A 304 -28.46 -18.26 11.33
C LYS A 304 -27.61 -18.84 12.45
N GLY A 305 -26.50 -18.18 12.75
CA GLY A 305 -25.51 -18.60 13.74
C GLY A 305 -24.21 -17.82 13.56
N ASN A 306 -23.25 -18.04 14.43
CA ASN A 306 -21.92 -17.43 14.32
C ASN A 306 -20.90 -18.47 13.87
N SER A 307 -19.84 -18.01 13.20
CA SER A 307 -18.67 -18.83 12.90
C SER A 307 -17.75 -18.94 14.13
N GLY A 308 -17.18 -20.11 14.35
CA GLY A 308 -16.26 -20.43 15.45
C GLY A 308 -14.80 -20.00 15.20
N GLY A 309 -14.46 -19.62 13.98
CA GLY A 309 -13.12 -19.23 13.55
C GLY A 309 -12.20 -20.41 13.19
N ILE A 310 -11.00 -20.04 12.76
CA ILE A 310 -9.94 -20.96 12.32
C ILE A 310 -8.65 -20.64 13.07
N GLU A 311 -8.05 -21.62 13.72
CA GLU A 311 -6.71 -21.54 14.32
C GLU A 311 -5.77 -22.53 13.61
N LEU A 312 -4.70 -22.04 13.00
CA LEU A 312 -3.72 -22.84 12.26
C LEU A 312 -2.31 -22.55 12.75
N THR A 313 -1.61 -23.58 13.21
CA THR A 313 -0.18 -23.52 13.56
C THR A 313 0.60 -24.43 12.63
N THR A 314 1.61 -23.89 11.94
CA THR A 314 2.46 -24.62 11.00
C THR A 314 3.90 -24.09 10.95
N SER A 315 4.80 -24.78 10.26
CA SER A 315 6.08 -24.16 9.85
C SER A 315 5.88 -23.31 8.60
N SER A 316 5.26 -23.87 7.56
CA SER A 316 4.89 -23.14 6.34
C SER A 316 3.44 -23.39 5.92
N LEU A 317 2.79 -22.34 5.42
CA LEU A 317 1.45 -22.38 4.79
C LEU A 317 1.57 -21.97 3.33
N GLU A 318 1.05 -22.77 2.42
CA GLU A 318 1.00 -22.49 0.98
C GLU A 318 -0.44 -22.63 0.46
N LEU A 319 -0.90 -21.59 -0.26
CA LEU A 319 -2.22 -21.52 -0.88
C LEU A 319 -2.06 -21.19 -2.37
N THR A 320 -2.43 -22.11 -3.25
CA THR A 320 -2.29 -21.93 -4.71
C THR A 320 -3.59 -22.19 -5.45
N ASN A 321 -3.71 -21.67 -6.68
CA ASN A 321 -4.76 -22.01 -7.64
C ASN A 321 -6.21 -21.85 -7.11
N GLY A 322 -6.46 -20.79 -6.32
CA GLY A 322 -7.76 -20.47 -5.74
C GLY A 322 -8.07 -21.15 -4.40
N ALA A 323 -7.10 -21.78 -3.77
CA ALA A 323 -7.23 -22.36 -2.43
C ALA A 323 -7.53 -21.30 -1.35
N LYS A 324 -8.38 -21.65 -0.37
CA LYS A 324 -8.81 -20.70 0.68
C LYS A 324 -8.76 -21.24 2.10
N VAL A 325 -8.46 -20.33 3.03
CA VAL A 325 -8.79 -20.43 4.45
C VAL A 325 -9.90 -19.41 4.72
N ASP A 326 -11.13 -19.87 5.00
CA ASP A 326 -12.33 -19.03 4.96
C ASP A 326 -13.21 -19.18 6.22
N ALA A 327 -13.37 -18.08 6.97
CA ALA A 327 -14.26 -17.99 8.13
C ALA A 327 -15.43 -17.02 7.94
N SER A 328 -15.87 -16.79 6.70
CA SER A 328 -16.87 -15.77 6.33
C SER A 328 -18.32 -16.09 6.74
N THR A 329 -19.17 -15.06 6.76
CA THR A 329 -20.62 -15.17 6.93
C THR A 329 -21.37 -14.76 5.66
N PHE A 330 -22.26 -15.63 5.19
CA PHE A 330 -23.18 -15.46 4.06
C PHE A 330 -24.65 -15.43 4.53
N GLY A 331 -24.88 -15.54 5.84
CA GLY A 331 -26.21 -15.59 6.46
C GLY A 331 -26.40 -14.50 7.52
N VAL A 332 -27.00 -14.87 8.65
CA VAL A 332 -27.21 -13.98 9.79
C VAL A 332 -26.40 -14.44 10.99
N GLY A 333 -25.42 -13.61 11.38
CA GLY A 333 -24.51 -13.80 12.51
C GLY A 333 -23.06 -13.53 12.09
N ASN A 334 -22.16 -13.49 13.07
CA ASN A 334 -20.80 -13.00 12.86
C ASN A 334 -19.93 -14.02 12.11
N ALA A 335 -19.02 -13.51 11.28
CA ALA A 335 -17.92 -14.27 10.72
C ALA A 335 -16.90 -14.60 11.82
N GLY A 336 -16.10 -15.64 11.62
CA GLY A 336 -15.11 -16.11 12.58
C GLY A 336 -13.77 -15.42 12.40
N ALA A 337 -12.98 -15.34 13.46
CA ALA A 337 -11.61 -14.87 13.37
C ALA A 337 -10.72 -15.94 12.72
N VAL A 338 -9.73 -15.54 11.93
CA VAL A 338 -8.69 -16.43 11.41
C VAL A 338 -7.36 -16.11 12.07
N LYS A 339 -6.79 -17.07 12.79
CA LYS A 339 -5.51 -16.95 13.48
C LYS A 339 -4.52 -17.96 12.94
N ILE A 340 -3.42 -17.46 12.37
CA ILE A 340 -2.38 -18.28 11.75
C ILE A 340 -1.03 -17.97 12.37
N VAL A 341 -0.32 -19.01 12.79
CA VAL A 341 1.06 -18.95 13.27
C VAL A 341 1.90 -19.89 12.40
N ALA A 342 2.66 -19.33 11.46
CA ALA A 342 3.57 -20.07 10.59
C ALA A 342 5.02 -19.74 10.94
N THR A 343 5.81 -20.63 11.51
CA THR A 343 7.14 -20.23 12.01
C THR A 343 8.14 -19.80 10.93
N ASN A 344 7.92 -20.20 9.68
CA ASN A 344 8.79 -19.92 8.54
C ASN A 344 8.11 -19.00 7.50
N SER A 345 7.05 -19.46 6.83
CA SER A 345 6.51 -18.71 5.70
C SER A 345 5.02 -18.88 5.50
N VAL A 346 4.40 -17.85 4.93
CA VAL A 346 3.04 -17.89 4.39
C VAL A 346 3.13 -17.40 2.95
N ARG A 347 2.80 -18.27 2.00
CA ARG A 347 2.79 -17.97 0.57
C ARG A 347 1.39 -18.19 0.02
N SER A 348 0.86 -17.20 -0.66
CA SER A 348 -0.40 -17.35 -1.40
C SER A 348 -0.19 -16.83 -2.82
N ASP A 349 -0.61 -17.63 -3.80
CA ASP A 349 -0.35 -17.34 -5.21
C ASP A 349 -1.58 -17.62 -6.09
N GLY A 350 -1.89 -16.66 -6.95
CA GLY A 350 -2.71 -16.87 -8.13
C GLY A 350 -4.22 -16.92 -7.95
N GLU A 351 -4.85 -17.31 -9.06
CA GLU A 351 -6.28 -17.44 -9.31
C GLU A 351 -6.57 -18.87 -9.77
N SER A 352 -7.73 -19.45 -9.43
CA SER A 352 -8.23 -20.63 -10.15
C SER A 352 -8.56 -20.28 -11.60
N SER A 353 -8.65 -21.27 -12.51
CA SER A 353 -9.06 -21.06 -13.91
C SER A 353 -10.37 -20.29 -14.16
N ILE A 354 -11.25 -20.19 -13.16
CA ILE A 354 -12.55 -19.51 -13.21
C ILE A 354 -12.62 -18.16 -12.48
N GLY A 355 -11.49 -17.63 -12.00
CA GLY A 355 -11.47 -16.26 -11.52
C GLY A 355 -11.41 -16.05 -9.99
N ASN A 356 -11.15 -17.11 -9.21
CA ASN A 356 -11.15 -17.03 -7.74
C ASN A 356 -9.72 -16.87 -7.20
N PHE A 357 -9.51 -15.83 -6.39
CA PHE A 357 -8.25 -15.60 -5.69
C PHE A 357 -7.92 -16.71 -4.67
N SER A 358 -6.63 -17.03 -4.54
CA SER A 358 -6.08 -17.76 -3.38
C SER A 358 -5.94 -16.83 -2.18
N GLY A 359 -6.30 -17.26 -0.97
CA GLY A 359 -6.12 -16.39 0.18
C GLY A 359 -6.74 -16.79 1.51
N ILE A 360 -6.69 -15.84 2.45
CA ILE A 360 -7.20 -15.97 3.81
C ILE A 360 -8.34 -14.95 3.97
N SER A 361 -9.48 -15.38 4.50
CA SER A 361 -10.66 -14.52 4.57
C SER A 361 -11.51 -14.67 5.83
N SER A 362 -12.05 -13.53 6.28
CA SER A 362 -13.09 -13.41 7.32
C SER A 362 -14.03 -12.28 6.91
N GLN A 363 -15.06 -12.59 6.13
CA GLN A 363 -15.88 -11.57 5.46
C GLN A 363 -17.34 -11.61 5.86
N VAL A 364 -18.03 -10.49 5.66
CA VAL A 364 -19.49 -10.42 5.68
C VAL A 364 -19.94 -10.31 4.23
N ALA A 365 -20.53 -11.36 3.66
CA ALA A 365 -20.84 -11.41 2.24
C ALA A 365 -22.04 -10.51 1.85
N LEU A 366 -22.25 -10.35 0.54
CA LEU A 366 -23.37 -9.58 0.01
C LEU A 366 -24.72 -10.16 0.48
N GLY A 367 -25.55 -9.31 1.09
CA GLY A 367 -26.84 -9.69 1.66
C GLY A 367 -26.78 -10.38 3.03
N ALA A 368 -25.57 -10.63 3.56
CA ALA A 368 -25.38 -11.15 4.91
C ALA A 368 -25.48 -10.03 5.96
N LYS A 369 -25.70 -10.43 7.22
CA LYS A 369 -25.73 -9.52 8.36
C LYS A 369 -24.93 -10.08 9.54
N GLY A 370 -23.93 -9.36 9.99
CA GLY A 370 -23.03 -9.71 11.08
C GLY A 370 -21.72 -8.96 10.95
N ASN A 371 -20.83 -9.10 11.91
CA ASN A 371 -19.51 -8.48 11.86
C ASN A 371 -18.44 -9.51 11.45
N SER A 372 -17.38 -9.05 10.81
CA SER A 372 -16.19 -9.87 10.55
C SER A 372 -15.38 -10.10 11.84
N GLY A 373 -14.80 -11.30 11.97
CA GLY A 373 -13.95 -11.67 13.11
C GLY A 373 -12.51 -11.18 13.01
N GLY A 374 -12.09 -10.70 11.84
CA GLY A 374 -10.72 -10.24 11.59
C GLY A 374 -9.71 -11.37 11.38
N ILE A 375 -8.46 -10.99 11.15
CA ILE A 375 -7.36 -11.90 10.79
C ILE A 375 -6.11 -11.54 11.61
N GLU A 376 -5.49 -12.53 12.26
CA GLU A 376 -4.18 -12.40 12.91
C GLU A 376 -3.19 -13.40 12.29
N LEU A 377 -2.10 -12.88 11.74
CA LEU A 377 -1.08 -13.66 11.04
C LEU A 377 0.30 -13.39 11.65
N THR A 378 0.97 -14.43 12.15
CA THR A 378 2.36 -14.37 12.61
C THR A 378 3.22 -15.29 11.75
N THR A 379 4.27 -14.75 11.12
CA THR A 379 5.18 -15.49 10.25
C THR A 379 6.61 -14.96 10.28
N SER A 380 7.58 -15.66 9.67
CA SER A 380 8.85 -15.00 9.34
C SER A 380 8.72 -14.19 8.05
N SER A 381 8.17 -14.78 6.98
CA SER A 381 7.87 -14.08 5.74
C SER A 381 6.43 -14.28 5.25
N LEU A 382 5.85 -13.24 4.65
CA LEU A 382 4.57 -13.26 3.95
C LEU A 382 4.77 -12.87 2.49
N GLU A 383 4.27 -13.70 1.58
CA GLU A 383 4.30 -13.47 0.14
C GLU A 383 2.88 -13.62 -0.45
N LEU A 384 2.34 -12.55 -1.02
CA LEU A 384 1.07 -12.56 -1.76
C LEU A 384 1.33 -12.15 -3.21
N THR A 385 1.10 -13.07 -4.16
CA THR A 385 1.36 -12.84 -5.59
C THR A 385 0.13 -13.09 -6.46
N ASN A 386 0.10 -12.43 -7.62
CA ASN A 386 -0.87 -12.70 -8.69
C ASN A 386 -2.34 -12.67 -8.20
N GLY A 387 -2.73 -11.61 -7.47
CA GLY A 387 -4.07 -11.41 -6.94
C GLY A 387 -4.39 -12.09 -5.61
N ALA A 388 -3.43 -12.81 -5.03
CA ALA A 388 -3.61 -13.43 -3.73
C ALA A 388 -3.87 -12.39 -2.63
N SER A 389 -4.75 -12.72 -1.67
CA SER A 389 -5.28 -11.72 -0.75
C SER A 389 -5.49 -12.20 0.69
N VAL A 390 -5.35 -11.27 1.63
CA VAL A 390 -5.79 -11.40 3.04
C VAL A 390 -6.94 -10.41 3.27
N ILE A 391 -8.16 -10.91 3.49
CA ILE A 391 -9.38 -10.09 3.38
C ILE A 391 -10.28 -10.21 4.62
N ALA A 392 -10.53 -9.08 5.29
CA ALA A 392 -11.45 -8.98 6.42
C ALA A 392 -12.64 -8.03 6.15
N SER A 393 -13.09 -7.92 4.89
CA SER A 393 -14.07 -6.93 4.42
C SER A 393 -15.54 -7.25 4.72
N THR A 394 -16.40 -6.23 4.61
CA THR A 394 -17.87 -6.33 4.63
C THR A 394 -18.46 -5.89 3.29
N TYR A 395 -19.34 -6.72 2.73
CA TYR A 395 -20.15 -6.49 1.53
C TYR A 395 -21.65 -6.46 1.87
N GLY A 396 -22.00 -6.65 3.15
CA GLY A 396 -23.36 -6.71 3.67
C GLY A 396 -23.61 -5.65 4.73
N ILE A 397 -24.22 -6.05 5.85
CA ILE A 397 -24.49 -5.16 6.99
C ILE A 397 -23.71 -5.64 8.22
N GLY A 398 -22.80 -4.80 8.70
CA GLY A 398 -21.96 -4.99 9.89
C GLY A 398 -20.50 -4.66 9.60
N ASP A 399 -19.71 -4.51 10.67
CA ASP A 399 -18.34 -4.02 10.60
C ASP A 399 -17.40 -5.04 9.94
N ALA A 400 -16.45 -4.53 9.16
CA ALA A 400 -15.29 -5.28 8.69
C ALA A 400 -14.32 -5.57 9.86
N GLY A 401 -13.49 -6.60 9.71
CA GLY A 401 -12.58 -7.07 10.74
C GLY A 401 -11.22 -6.38 10.65
N ALA A 402 -10.53 -6.27 11.77
CA ALA A 402 -9.14 -5.82 11.77
C ALA A 402 -8.22 -6.90 11.16
N VAL A 403 -7.14 -6.48 10.52
CA VAL A 403 -6.07 -7.38 10.03
C VAL A 403 -4.77 -7.04 10.73
N LYS A 404 -4.19 -8.00 11.45
CA LYS A 404 -2.93 -7.85 12.17
C LYS A 404 -1.90 -8.84 11.63
N ILE A 405 -0.82 -8.31 11.06
CA ILE A 405 0.26 -9.11 10.48
C ILE A 405 1.56 -8.81 11.24
N THR A 406 2.23 -9.85 11.72
CA THR A 406 3.57 -9.79 12.29
C THR A 406 4.48 -10.74 11.51
N ALA A 407 5.27 -10.18 10.59
CA ALA A 407 6.34 -10.89 9.90
C ALA A 407 7.67 -10.53 10.57
N THR A 408 8.54 -11.48 10.89
CA THR A 408 9.84 -11.11 11.51
C THR A 408 10.89 -10.68 10.49
N ASP A 409 10.71 -11.01 9.21
CA ASP A 409 11.67 -10.74 8.13
C ASP A 409 11.05 -9.86 7.03
N SER A 410 10.05 -10.36 6.29
CA SER A 410 9.58 -9.64 5.12
C SER A 410 8.09 -9.82 4.84
N VAL A 411 7.49 -8.77 4.27
CA VAL A 411 6.18 -8.83 3.62
C VAL A 411 6.36 -8.37 2.18
N ARG A 412 6.02 -9.23 1.23
CA ARG A 412 6.09 -8.95 -0.21
C ARG A 412 4.72 -9.16 -0.85
N LEU A 413 4.17 -8.09 -1.43
CA LEU A 413 2.91 -8.09 -2.13
C LEU A 413 3.16 -7.69 -3.58
N ASP A 414 2.67 -8.48 -4.54
CA ASP A 414 3.07 -8.31 -5.92
C ASP A 414 1.99 -8.73 -6.92
N GLY A 415 1.72 -7.87 -7.89
CA GLY A 415 0.82 -8.16 -9.01
C GLY A 415 -0.67 -8.07 -8.68
N GLU A 416 -1.48 -8.46 -9.66
CA GLU A 416 -2.95 -8.47 -9.61
C GLU A 416 -3.51 -9.65 -10.42
N LEU A 417 -4.81 -9.88 -10.32
CA LEU A 417 -5.56 -10.78 -11.20
C LEU A 417 -5.72 -10.17 -12.60
N SER A 418 -5.93 -11.02 -13.61
CA SER A 418 -6.20 -10.60 -15.00
C SER A 418 -7.40 -9.65 -15.15
N ILE A 419 -8.27 -9.61 -14.15
CA ILE A 419 -9.46 -8.75 -14.04
C ILE A 419 -9.22 -7.47 -13.21
N GLY A 420 -7.97 -7.17 -12.84
CA GLY A 420 -7.58 -5.94 -12.14
C GLY A 420 -7.79 -5.97 -10.62
N ILE A 421 -7.83 -7.15 -10.00
CA ILE A 421 -7.92 -7.26 -8.53
C ILE A 421 -6.51 -7.36 -7.95
N PRO A 422 -6.04 -6.37 -7.17
CA PRO A 422 -4.66 -6.35 -6.68
C PRO A 422 -4.39 -7.45 -5.65
N SER A 423 -3.17 -7.98 -5.65
CA SER A 423 -2.64 -8.71 -4.49
C SER A 423 -2.63 -7.76 -3.29
N GLY A 424 -3.08 -8.21 -2.12
CA GLY A 424 -3.07 -7.28 -0.99
C GLY A 424 -3.67 -7.73 0.32
N VAL A 425 -3.67 -6.77 1.24
CA VAL A 425 -4.26 -6.87 2.57
C VAL A 425 -5.41 -5.88 2.66
N PHE A 426 -6.60 -6.37 2.94
CA PHE A 426 -7.84 -5.61 2.80
C PHE A 426 -8.71 -5.69 4.04
N SER A 427 -9.22 -4.54 4.49
CA SER A 427 -10.36 -4.45 5.38
C SER A 427 -11.27 -3.33 4.89
N GLN A 428 -12.32 -3.68 4.15
CA GLN A 428 -13.10 -2.69 3.40
C GLN A 428 -14.60 -2.79 3.68
N VAL A 429 -15.30 -1.70 3.45
CA VAL A 429 -16.75 -1.63 3.36
C VAL A 429 -17.09 -1.46 1.88
N ALA A 430 -17.70 -2.46 1.26
CA ALA A 430 -17.95 -2.43 -0.18
C ALA A 430 -19.03 -1.41 -0.56
N SER A 431 -19.17 -1.15 -1.87
CA SER A 431 -20.21 -0.26 -2.38
C SER A 431 -21.61 -0.76 -2.02
N GLY A 432 -22.41 0.10 -1.38
CA GLY A 432 -23.75 -0.22 -0.89
C GLY A 432 -23.81 -1.04 0.40
N ALA A 433 -22.67 -1.38 1.00
CA ALA A 433 -22.61 -2.01 2.33
C ALA A 433 -22.74 -0.98 3.46
N GLU A 434 -23.01 -1.45 4.68
CA GLU A 434 -23.10 -0.62 5.89
C GLU A 434 -22.26 -1.23 7.01
N GLY A 435 -21.35 -0.43 7.58
CA GLY A 435 -20.44 -0.85 8.65
C GLY A 435 -19.13 -0.07 8.58
N ASN A 436 -18.26 -0.21 9.58
CA ASN A 436 -16.95 0.42 9.57
C ASN A 436 -15.87 -0.55 9.06
N SER A 437 -14.87 -0.01 8.37
CA SER A 437 -13.65 -0.74 8.00
C SER A 437 -12.78 -0.96 9.24
N GLY A 438 -12.17 -2.14 9.34
CA GLY A 438 -11.26 -2.47 10.43
C GLY A 438 -9.85 -1.93 10.19
N ARG A 439 -9.10 -1.71 11.27
CA ARG A 439 -7.68 -1.32 11.19
C ARG A 439 -6.82 -2.42 10.56
N ILE A 440 -5.84 -2.03 9.74
CA ILE A 440 -4.72 -2.89 9.35
C ILE A 440 -3.48 -2.51 10.18
N GLU A 441 -2.89 -3.45 10.92
CA GLU A 441 -1.62 -3.30 11.63
C GLU A 441 -0.58 -4.30 11.10
N LEU A 442 0.53 -3.80 10.56
CA LEU A 442 1.59 -4.62 9.94
C LEU A 442 2.94 -4.30 10.58
N THR A 443 3.57 -5.31 11.17
CA THR A 443 4.95 -5.23 11.69
C THR A 443 5.85 -6.16 10.89
N THR A 444 6.98 -5.64 10.39
CA THR A 444 7.95 -6.38 9.56
C THR A 444 9.36 -5.82 9.67
N THR A 445 10.37 -6.53 9.16
CA THR A 445 11.68 -5.89 8.90
C THR A 445 11.62 -5.08 7.61
N SER A 446 11.11 -5.68 6.52
CA SER A 446 10.91 -5.00 5.23
C SER A 446 9.50 -5.20 4.66
N LEU A 447 8.97 -4.16 4.02
CA LEU A 447 7.69 -4.19 3.29
C LEU A 447 7.93 -3.79 1.83
N LYS A 448 7.48 -4.62 0.89
CA LYS A 448 7.58 -4.33 -0.54
C LYS A 448 6.24 -4.54 -1.24
N LEU A 449 5.73 -3.50 -1.88
CA LEU A 449 4.52 -3.52 -2.71
C LEU A 449 4.91 -3.17 -4.14
N THR A 450 4.72 -4.11 -5.06
CA THR A 450 5.06 -3.93 -6.48
C THR A 450 3.90 -4.28 -7.38
N ASN A 451 3.89 -3.72 -8.60
CA ASN A 451 2.95 -4.08 -9.65
C ASN A 451 1.49 -4.05 -9.14
N GLY A 452 1.00 -2.90 -8.68
CA GLY A 452 -0.39 -2.68 -8.29
C GLY A 452 -0.79 -3.22 -6.92
N ALA A 453 0.11 -3.86 -6.17
CA ALA A 453 -0.21 -4.47 -4.89
C ALA A 453 -0.56 -3.44 -3.78
N GLN A 454 -1.47 -3.80 -2.86
CA GLN A 454 -2.07 -2.85 -1.93
C GLN A 454 -2.14 -3.31 -0.46
N VAL A 455 -2.07 -2.34 0.44
CA VAL A 455 -2.58 -2.43 1.82
C VAL A 455 -3.68 -1.39 1.97
N ASN A 456 -4.93 -1.81 2.18
CA ASN A 456 -6.08 -0.95 1.93
C ASN A 456 -7.21 -1.13 2.95
N THR A 457 -7.48 -0.05 3.69
CA THR A 457 -8.68 0.18 4.48
C THR A 457 -9.55 1.21 3.77
N SER A 458 -10.73 0.85 3.29
CA SER A 458 -11.58 1.81 2.58
C SER A 458 -13.06 1.59 2.80
N THR A 459 -13.84 2.66 2.57
CA THR A 459 -15.30 2.63 2.60
C THR A 459 -15.89 3.11 1.29
N GLY A 460 -16.60 2.22 0.59
CA GLY A 460 -17.45 2.50 -0.55
C GLY A 460 -18.95 2.56 -0.21
N GLY A 461 -19.31 2.33 1.05
CA GLY A 461 -20.68 2.28 1.55
C GLY A 461 -20.97 3.36 2.59
N MET A 462 -21.66 2.98 3.67
CA MET A 462 -21.85 3.85 4.85
C MET A 462 -20.99 3.35 6.01
N GLY A 463 -20.19 4.24 6.60
CA GLY A 463 -19.32 3.99 7.75
C GLY A 463 -17.86 4.36 7.48
N ASP A 464 -17.07 4.46 8.55
CA ASP A 464 -15.71 5.00 8.49
C ASP A 464 -14.71 4.02 7.84
N ALA A 465 -13.71 4.55 7.14
CA ALA A 465 -12.52 3.81 6.69
C ALA A 465 -11.51 3.67 7.84
N GLY A 466 -11.01 2.45 8.08
CA GLY A 466 -10.11 2.16 9.18
C GLY A 466 -8.71 2.77 9.02
N ALA A 467 -7.93 2.78 10.09
CA ALA A 467 -6.53 3.20 10.02
C ALA A 467 -5.62 2.14 9.41
N VAL A 468 -4.53 2.56 8.76
CA VAL A 468 -3.39 1.70 8.45
C VAL A 468 -2.20 2.06 9.32
N LYS A 469 -1.66 1.10 10.06
CA LYS A 469 -0.46 1.26 10.88
C LYS A 469 0.62 0.28 10.45
N ILE A 470 1.74 0.79 9.97
CA ILE A 470 2.88 -0.02 9.52
C ILE A 470 4.12 0.32 10.34
N THR A 471 4.81 -0.71 10.82
CA THR A 471 6.13 -0.62 11.44
C THR A 471 7.06 -1.58 10.70
N ALA A 472 7.87 -1.04 9.80
CA ALA A 472 8.98 -1.75 9.18
C ALA A 472 10.27 -1.34 9.89
N THR A 473 11.16 -2.24 10.30
CA THR A 473 12.40 -1.78 10.98
C THR A 473 13.49 -1.33 10.01
N ASP A 474 13.43 -1.74 8.75
CA ASP A 474 14.44 -1.44 7.74
C ASP A 474 13.88 -0.58 6.60
N SER A 475 12.93 -1.11 5.82
CA SER A 475 12.51 -0.43 4.59
C SER A 475 11.04 -0.65 4.24
N VAL A 476 10.45 0.36 3.61
CA VAL A 476 9.18 0.28 2.87
C VAL A 476 9.42 0.75 1.44
N GLN A 477 9.16 -0.12 0.47
CA GLN A 477 9.28 0.16 -0.96
C GLN A 477 7.91 0.01 -1.64
N LEU A 478 7.44 1.07 -2.26
CA LEU A 478 6.21 1.12 -3.04
C LEU A 478 6.59 1.46 -4.48
N ASP A 479 6.49 0.49 -5.37
CA ASP A 479 6.86 0.64 -6.78
C ASP A 479 5.63 0.40 -7.65
N GLY A 480 5.08 1.47 -8.24
CA GLY A 480 4.03 1.35 -9.26
C GLY A 480 4.65 0.76 -10.53
N GLU A 481 4.06 -0.23 -11.19
CA GLU A 481 3.06 0.06 -12.20
C GLU A 481 2.48 -1.25 -12.78
N LEU A 482 1.20 -1.19 -13.20
CA LEU A 482 0.56 -2.10 -14.14
C LEU A 482 -0.15 -1.33 -15.27
N THR A 483 -0.33 -2.01 -16.40
CA THR A 483 -0.91 -1.50 -17.66
C THR A 483 -2.31 -0.87 -17.53
N ILE A 484 -3.03 -1.11 -16.43
CA ILE A 484 -4.41 -0.63 -16.22
C ILE A 484 -4.55 0.52 -15.21
N GLY A 485 -3.43 1.06 -14.69
CA GLY A 485 -3.43 2.28 -13.87
C GLY A 485 -3.82 2.10 -12.40
N ILE A 486 -3.65 0.90 -11.83
CA ILE A 486 -3.81 0.67 -10.40
C ILE A 486 -2.44 0.89 -9.71
N PRO A 487 -2.32 1.88 -8.81
CA PRO A 487 -1.06 2.15 -8.13
C PRO A 487 -0.78 1.11 -7.03
N SER A 488 0.51 0.77 -6.87
CA SER A 488 0.99 0.09 -5.67
C SER A 488 0.94 1.06 -4.49
N GLY A 489 0.35 0.67 -3.36
CA GLY A 489 0.25 1.64 -2.27
C GLY A 489 -0.43 1.23 -0.98
N ILE A 490 -0.40 2.19 -0.06
CA ILE A 490 -1.02 2.12 1.26
C ILE A 490 -2.18 3.11 1.29
N PHE A 491 -3.38 2.63 1.63
CA PHE A 491 -4.63 3.36 1.44
C PHE A 491 -5.50 3.38 2.69
N SER A 492 -6.00 4.56 3.05
CA SER A 492 -7.11 4.77 4.01
C SER A 492 -8.15 5.71 3.38
N LEU A 493 -9.15 5.18 2.68
CA LEU A 493 -9.95 5.95 1.71
C LEU A 493 -11.46 5.94 1.95
N VAL A 494 -12.09 7.08 1.70
CA VAL A 494 -13.54 7.20 1.51
C VAL A 494 -13.80 7.34 0.01
N ALA A 495 -14.47 6.37 -0.60
CA ALA A 495 -14.64 6.32 -2.05
C ALA A 495 -15.72 7.29 -2.58
N PHE A 496 -15.84 7.37 -3.90
CA PHE A 496 -16.85 8.21 -4.55
C PHE A 496 -18.27 7.77 -4.18
N GLY A 497 -19.09 8.72 -3.73
CA GLY A 497 -20.49 8.50 -3.39
C GLY A 497 -20.73 7.73 -2.08
N SER A 498 -19.69 7.51 -1.26
CA SER A 498 -19.81 6.92 0.09
C SER A 498 -19.87 7.99 1.19
N GLU A 499 -20.26 7.58 2.39
CA GLU A 499 -20.34 8.45 3.58
C GLU A 499 -19.56 7.82 4.75
N GLY A 500 -18.59 8.55 5.28
CA GLY A 500 -17.71 8.11 6.37
C GLY A 500 -16.42 8.91 6.39
N ASN A 501 -15.65 8.82 7.48
CA ASN A 501 -14.35 9.47 7.62
C ASN A 501 -13.22 8.45 7.42
N SER A 502 -12.02 8.93 7.06
CA SER A 502 -10.79 8.12 7.04
C SER A 502 -10.02 8.31 8.35
N GLU A 503 -9.68 7.21 9.03
CA GLU A 503 -8.85 7.27 10.25
C GLU A 503 -7.36 7.56 9.97
N GLY A 504 -6.91 7.46 8.71
CA GLY A 504 -5.56 7.84 8.28
C GLY A 504 -4.51 6.73 8.32
N ILE A 505 -3.24 7.14 8.16
CA ILE A 505 -2.10 6.25 7.99
C ILE A 505 -0.97 6.65 8.94
N GLU A 506 -0.43 5.68 9.70
CA GLU A 506 0.79 5.83 10.49
C GLU A 506 1.86 4.84 10.00
N LEU A 507 3.01 5.37 9.57
CA LEU A 507 4.11 4.59 9.02
C LEU A 507 5.42 4.91 9.75
N THR A 508 6.05 3.88 10.32
CA THR A 508 7.39 3.96 10.92
C THR A 508 8.34 3.04 10.15
N THR A 509 9.48 3.57 9.70
CA THR A 509 10.51 2.84 8.94
C THR A 509 11.91 3.40 9.15
N SER A 510 12.96 2.70 8.70
CA SER A 510 14.26 3.37 8.51
C SER A 510 14.25 4.16 7.19
N SER A 511 13.86 3.51 6.09
CA SER A 511 13.76 4.13 4.77
C SER A 511 12.37 3.94 4.15
N LEU A 512 11.88 4.97 3.46
CA LEU A 512 10.66 4.94 2.65
C LEU A 512 11.00 5.34 1.21
N GLU A 513 10.66 4.50 0.24
CA GLU A 513 10.88 4.73 -1.19
C GLU A 513 9.56 4.53 -1.95
N LEU A 514 9.15 5.58 -2.67
CA LEU A 514 7.97 5.60 -3.55
C LEU A 514 8.46 5.88 -4.97
N THR A 515 8.35 4.91 -5.87
CA THR A 515 8.82 5.02 -7.25
C THR A 515 7.70 4.69 -8.24
N ASN A 516 7.80 5.24 -9.45
CA ASN A 516 6.97 4.86 -10.60
C ASN A 516 5.45 4.87 -10.29
N GLY A 517 4.95 5.84 -9.52
CA GLY A 517 3.55 5.93 -9.13
C GLY A 517 3.17 5.17 -7.85
N GLY A 518 4.14 4.84 -7.00
CA GLY A 518 3.91 4.31 -5.66
C GLY A 518 3.28 5.36 -4.73
N VAL A 519 2.25 4.99 -3.94
CA VAL A 519 1.46 5.97 -3.16
C VAL A 519 1.22 5.59 -1.70
N VAL A 520 1.18 6.61 -0.84
CA VAL A 520 0.62 6.58 0.52
C VAL A 520 -0.52 7.59 0.58
N ASN A 521 -1.77 7.12 0.70
CA ASN A 521 -2.94 7.96 0.43
C ASN A 521 -4.07 7.78 1.46
N ALA A 522 -4.41 8.86 2.17
CA ALA A 522 -5.50 8.93 3.13
C ALA A 522 -6.61 9.92 2.72
N SER A 523 -7.12 9.82 1.49
CA SER A 523 -8.06 10.79 0.90
C SER A 523 -9.55 10.43 1.04
N THR A 524 -10.40 11.43 0.85
CA THR A 524 -11.86 11.29 0.71
C THR A 524 -12.32 11.72 -0.68
N ALA A 525 -13.18 10.93 -1.30
CA ALA A 525 -13.89 11.24 -2.55
C ALA A 525 -15.43 11.22 -2.37
N GLY A 526 -15.89 11.05 -1.13
CA GLY A 526 -17.30 10.99 -0.74
C GLY A 526 -17.67 12.12 0.21
N ILE A 527 -18.48 11.79 1.23
CA ILE A 527 -18.86 12.70 2.31
C ILE A 527 -18.19 12.24 3.60
N GLY A 528 -17.37 13.09 4.21
CA GLY A 528 -16.63 12.86 5.45
C GLY A 528 -15.15 13.22 5.31
N ASP A 529 -14.49 13.40 6.45
CA ASP A 529 -13.12 13.92 6.52
C ASP A 529 -12.09 12.90 6.00
N ALA A 530 -11.06 13.40 5.31
CA ALA A 530 -9.89 12.62 4.92
C ALA A 530 -8.98 12.36 6.12
N GLY A 531 -8.22 11.27 6.09
CA GLY A 531 -7.34 10.88 7.18
C GLY A 531 -5.99 11.61 7.13
N ALA A 532 -5.35 11.74 8.29
CA ALA A 532 -3.98 12.26 8.36
C ALA A 532 -2.96 11.20 7.92
N VAL A 533 -1.86 11.63 7.27
CA VAL A 533 -0.72 10.76 6.98
C VAL A 533 0.45 11.13 7.88
N LYS A 534 0.88 10.21 8.73
CA LYS A 534 2.01 10.38 9.65
C LYS A 534 3.14 9.41 9.31
N ILE A 535 4.30 9.94 8.93
CA ILE A 535 5.47 9.16 8.55
C ILE A 535 6.64 9.51 9.46
N THR A 536 7.28 8.50 10.03
CA THR A 536 8.56 8.61 10.76
C THR A 536 9.57 7.68 10.12
N ALA A 537 10.54 8.24 9.40
CA ALA A 537 11.68 7.54 8.83
C ALA A 537 12.94 7.87 9.63
N THR A 538 13.76 6.89 10.01
CA THR A 538 14.99 7.18 10.76
C THR A 538 16.22 7.46 9.88
N ASP A 539 16.12 7.26 8.57
CA ASP A 539 17.19 7.49 7.61
C ASP A 539 16.75 8.40 6.45
N SER A 540 15.77 8.00 5.64
CA SER A 540 15.35 8.80 4.49
C SER A 540 13.92 8.53 4.01
N VAL A 541 13.35 9.54 3.34
CA VAL A 541 12.14 9.42 2.53
C VAL A 541 12.45 9.90 1.11
N GLN A 542 12.15 9.07 0.12
CA GLN A 542 12.38 9.35 -1.29
C GLN A 542 11.10 9.09 -2.10
N LEU A 543 10.68 10.09 -2.87
CA LEU A 543 9.61 9.97 -3.85
C LEU A 543 10.20 10.33 -5.21
N ASP A 544 9.97 9.47 -6.22
CA ASP A 544 10.52 9.67 -7.55
C ASP A 544 9.54 9.28 -8.65
N GLY A 545 9.35 10.19 -9.60
CA GLY A 545 8.67 9.92 -10.85
C GLY A 545 7.15 9.76 -10.76
N GLU A 546 6.60 9.24 -11.85
CA GLU A 546 5.20 8.90 -12.07
C GLU A 546 5.13 7.55 -12.81
N ASP A 547 3.95 6.90 -12.81
CA ASP A 547 3.71 5.73 -13.64
C ASP A 547 3.52 6.11 -15.13
N SER A 548 3.41 5.14 -16.03
CA SER A 548 3.19 5.38 -17.46
C SER A 548 1.84 6.05 -17.78
N ASN A 549 0.87 6.03 -16.86
CA ASN A 549 -0.39 6.75 -16.94
C ASN A 549 -0.32 8.19 -16.40
N GLY A 550 0.85 8.63 -15.90
CA GLY A 550 1.06 9.96 -15.34
C GLY A 550 0.58 10.09 -13.89
N ILE A 551 0.41 8.98 -13.16
CA ILE A 551 0.10 8.99 -11.73
C ILE A 551 1.40 9.20 -10.97
N PRO A 552 1.57 10.33 -10.24
CA PRO A 552 2.81 10.63 -9.54
C PRO A 552 3.03 9.71 -8.34
N SER A 553 4.30 9.45 -8.02
CA SER A 553 4.68 8.92 -6.71
C SER A 553 4.28 9.95 -5.65
N ALA A 554 3.46 9.55 -4.66
CA ALA A 554 2.74 10.53 -3.84
C ALA A 554 2.57 10.15 -2.36
N ILE A 555 2.71 11.15 -1.49
CA ILE A 555 2.15 11.13 -0.13
C ILE A 555 0.96 12.10 -0.11
N ALA A 556 -0.25 11.60 0.14
CA ALA A 556 -1.47 12.34 -0.08
C ALA A 556 -2.48 12.24 1.08
N SER A 557 -3.08 13.38 1.43
CA SER A 557 -4.29 13.48 2.27
C SER A 557 -5.21 14.52 1.63
N GLN A 558 -6.19 14.08 0.84
CA GLN A 558 -6.92 14.98 -0.06
C GLN A 558 -8.43 14.86 0.07
N VAL A 559 -9.11 15.91 -0.37
CA VAL A 559 -10.56 15.92 -0.61
C VAL A 559 -10.75 16.03 -2.12
N ALA A 560 -11.26 14.99 -2.76
CA ALA A 560 -11.37 14.91 -4.22
C ALA A 560 -12.38 15.93 -4.79
N PRO A 561 -12.41 16.15 -6.13
CA PRO A 561 -13.43 16.96 -6.76
C PRO A 561 -14.85 16.50 -6.38
N GLU A 562 -15.74 17.45 -6.12
CA GLU A 562 -17.15 17.22 -5.72
C GLU A 562 -17.36 16.55 -4.35
N ALA A 563 -16.30 16.12 -3.65
CA ALA A 563 -16.37 15.54 -2.30
C ALA A 563 -16.61 16.61 -1.22
N GLU A 564 -17.09 16.22 -0.04
CA GLU A 564 -17.30 17.09 1.12
C GLU A 564 -16.58 16.52 2.35
N GLY A 565 -15.65 17.27 2.93
CA GLY A 565 -14.85 16.87 4.08
C GLY A 565 -13.58 17.72 4.19
N ASN A 566 -12.89 17.65 5.32
CA ASN A 566 -11.60 18.33 5.50
C ASN A 566 -10.45 17.33 5.29
N SER A 567 -9.31 17.82 4.80
CA SER A 567 -8.09 17.02 4.73
C SER A 567 -7.41 16.92 6.11
N GLY A 568 -7.01 15.71 6.50
CA GLY A 568 -6.34 15.43 7.77
C GLY A 568 -4.88 15.91 7.85
N GLY A 569 -4.27 16.26 6.70
CA GLY A 569 -2.90 16.76 6.62
C GLY A 569 -1.81 15.70 6.65
N ILE A 570 -0.56 16.16 6.61
CA ILE A 570 0.64 15.31 6.51
C ILE A 570 1.65 15.74 7.58
N GLU A 571 2.13 14.78 8.39
CA GLU A 571 3.26 14.96 9.30
C GLU A 571 4.39 13.98 8.93
N LEU A 572 5.54 14.51 8.53
CA LEU A 572 6.68 13.71 8.09
C LEU A 572 7.94 14.08 8.88
N THR A 573 8.55 13.09 9.52
CA THR A 573 9.81 13.22 10.26
C THR A 573 10.86 12.30 9.66
N THR A 574 12.00 12.85 9.26
CA THR A 574 13.11 12.11 8.62
C THR A 574 14.44 12.87 8.81
N PRO A 575 15.61 12.26 8.59
CA PRO A 575 16.82 13.03 8.34
C PRO A 575 16.79 13.74 6.98
N SER A 576 16.41 13.01 5.92
CA SER A 576 16.40 13.53 4.55
C SER A 576 15.09 13.23 3.84
N LEU A 577 14.52 14.24 3.17
CA LEU A 577 13.40 14.13 2.24
C LEU A 577 13.87 14.52 0.84
N LYS A 578 13.64 13.65 -0.14
CA LYS A 578 13.86 13.91 -1.57
C LYS A 578 12.57 13.66 -2.35
N VAL A 579 12.15 14.64 -3.15
CA VAL A 579 10.97 14.56 -4.02
C VAL A 579 11.40 14.97 -5.43
N THR A 580 11.44 14.04 -6.37
CA THR A 580 11.99 14.30 -7.71
C THR A 580 11.12 13.83 -8.87
N ASN A 581 11.37 14.40 -10.04
CA ASN A 581 10.82 13.97 -11.32
C ASN A 581 9.27 13.96 -11.35
N GLY A 582 8.63 14.97 -10.75
CA GLY A 582 7.16 15.11 -10.75
C GLY A 582 6.45 14.46 -9.58
N ALA A 583 7.18 13.91 -8.61
CA ALA A 583 6.60 13.37 -7.38
C ALA A 583 6.00 14.48 -6.48
N VAL A 584 5.05 14.10 -5.62
CA VAL A 584 4.26 15.06 -4.82
C VAL A 584 4.07 14.69 -3.35
N VAL A 585 4.05 15.70 -2.49
CA VAL A 585 3.56 15.62 -1.10
C VAL A 585 2.41 16.61 -0.95
N GLU A 586 1.19 16.10 -0.82
CA GLU A 586 -0.02 16.90 -1.06
C GLU A 586 -1.12 16.73 -0.01
N ALA A 587 -1.47 17.82 0.66
CA ALA A 587 -2.60 17.93 1.58
C ALA A 587 -3.68 18.90 1.08
N SER A 588 -4.12 18.73 -0.17
CA SER A 588 -5.02 19.66 -0.88
C SER A 588 -6.51 19.31 -0.78
N THR A 589 -7.37 20.28 -1.08
CA THR A 589 -8.82 20.10 -1.27
C THR A 589 -9.23 20.55 -2.66
N PHE A 590 -9.91 19.67 -3.39
CA PHE A 590 -10.49 19.90 -4.71
C PHE A 590 -12.03 19.98 -4.65
N GLY A 591 -12.63 19.72 -3.49
CA GLY A 591 -14.08 19.74 -3.22
C GLY A 591 -14.48 20.78 -2.19
N PHE A 592 -15.30 20.39 -1.21
CA PHE A 592 -15.81 21.24 -0.14
C PHE A 592 -15.18 20.87 1.20
N GLY A 593 -14.53 21.82 1.86
CA GLY A 593 -13.86 21.68 3.15
C GLY A 593 -12.41 22.16 3.11
N ASP A 594 -11.79 22.31 4.28
CA ASP A 594 -10.45 22.87 4.42
C ASP A 594 -9.36 21.87 3.96
N ALA A 595 -8.30 22.40 3.35
CA ALA A 595 -7.09 21.63 3.04
C ALA A 595 -6.25 21.41 4.31
N GLY A 596 -5.52 20.29 4.34
CA GLY A 596 -4.73 19.88 5.50
C GLY A 596 -3.38 20.59 5.54
N ALA A 597 -2.80 20.71 6.73
CA ALA A 597 -1.45 21.25 6.87
C ALA A 597 -0.39 20.23 6.45
N VAL A 598 0.71 20.68 5.87
CA VAL A 598 1.91 19.85 5.63
C VAL A 598 3.01 20.25 6.59
N LYS A 599 3.42 19.35 7.48
CA LYS A 599 4.48 19.56 8.46
C LYS A 599 5.61 18.58 8.22
N ILE A 600 6.77 19.09 7.82
CA ILE A 600 7.97 18.30 7.55
C ILE A 600 9.08 18.70 8.51
N THR A 601 9.61 17.73 9.24
CA THR A 601 10.81 17.86 10.07
C THR A 601 11.90 16.97 9.47
N ALA A 602 12.82 17.58 8.71
CA ALA A 602 13.96 16.91 8.09
C ALA A 602 15.26 17.37 8.75
N THR A 603 15.96 16.57 9.56
CA THR A 603 17.12 17.11 10.31
C THR A 603 18.26 17.59 9.41
N ASP A 604 18.40 16.98 8.24
CA ASP A 604 19.50 17.22 7.32
C ASP A 604 19.03 18.03 6.12
N SER A 605 18.07 17.53 5.33
CA SER A 605 17.67 18.23 4.11
C SER A 605 16.28 17.91 3.59
N VAL A 606 15.67 18.90 2.94
CA VAL A 606 14.53 18.77 2.04
C VAL A 606 14.99 19.18 0.64
N ARG A 607 14.92 18.27 -0.33
CA ARG A 607 15.30 18.51 -1.72
C ARG A 607 14.14 18.21 -2.66
N LEU A 608 13.76 19.20 -3.47
CA LEU A 608 12.80 19.02 -4.56
C LEU A 608 13.49 19.32 -5.88
N GLY A 609 13.22 18.53 -6.91
CA GLY A 609 13.76 18.85 -8.22
C GLY A 609 13.25 18.03 -9.39
N GLY A 610 13.18 18.68 -10.54
CA GLY A 610 12.80 18.05 -11.79
C GLY A 610 11.29 17.96 -11.97
N GLU A 611 10.93 17.61 -13.19
CA GLU A 611 9.56 17.52 -13.69
C GLU A 611 9.25 16.09 -14.14
N SER A 612 7.97 15.78 -14.19
CA SER A 612 7.43 14.53 -14.74
C SER A 612 7.61 14.48 -16.26
N ARG A 613 7.28 13.34 -16.90
CA ARG A 613 7.35 13.20 -18.36
C ARG A 613 6.44 14.22 -19.06
N ASP A 614 5.33 14.56 -18.41
CA ASP A 614 4.33 15.48 -18.93
C ASP A 614 4.58 16.94 -18.50
N GLY A 615 5.73 17.22 -17.87
CA GLY A 615 6.17 18.57 -17.48
C GLY A 615 5.59 19.07 -16.16
N PHE A 616 5.04 18.17 -15.32
CA PHE A 616 4.54 18.55 -14.00
C PHE A 616 5.71 18.63 -13.00
N PRO A 617 5.88 19.75 -12.28
CA PRO A 617 6.99 19.90 -11.34
C PRO A 617 6.83 18.98 -10.13
N SER A 618 7.93 18.78 -9.40
CA SER A 618 7.89 18.17 -8.07
C SER A 618 7.37 19.17 -7.03
N VAL A 619 6.39 18.79 -6.20
CA VAL A 619 5.62 19.75 -5.37
C VAL A 619 5.45 19.30 -3.92
N ILE A 620 5.56 20.26 -2.98
CA ILE A 620 4.93 20.17 -1.65
C ILE A 620 3.76 21.16 -1.59
N SER A 621 2.54 20.67 -1.38
CA SER A 621 1.32 21.48 -1.47
C SER A 621 0.33 21.31 -0.32
N SER A 622 -0.30 22.42 0.05
CA SER A 622 -1.52 22.49 0.87
C SER A 622 -2.46 23.48 0.19
N GLN A 623 -3.21 23.02 -0.82
CA GLN A 623 -3.92 23.94 -1.73
C GLN A 623 -5.43 23.75 -1.71
N VAL A 624 -6.16 24.80 -2.07
CA VAL A 624 -7.61 24.76 -2.31
C VAL A 624 -7.83 25.03 -3.80
N ALA A 625 -8.28 24.05 -4.58
CA ALA A 625 -8.38 24.14 -6.05
C ALA A 625 -9.42 25.19 -6.54
N PRO A 626 -9.41 25.58 -7.84
CA PRO A 626 -10.21 26.71 -8.36
C PRO A 626 -11.72 26.65 -8.11
N GLU A 627 -12.28 25.45 -8.10
CA GLU A 627 -13.72 25.22 -7.87
C GLU A 627 -14.03 24.76 -6.44
N ALA A 628 -12.99 24.57 -5.63
CA ALA A 628 -13.09 24.09 -4.26
C ALA A 628 -13.51 25.23 -3.29
N LYS A 629 -13.99 24.85 -2.11
CA LYS A 629 -14.32 25.80 -1.03
C LYS A 629 -13.70 25.34 0.28
N GLY A 630 -12.73 26.09 0.77
CA GLY A 630 -12.07 25.85 2.04
C GLY A 630 -10.89 26.80 2.20
N ASN A 631 -10.23 26.74 3.34
CA ASN A 631 -8.97 27.42 3.60
C ASN A 631 -7.81 26.43 3.46
N SER A 632 -6.64 26.94 3.09
CA SER A 632 -5.41 26.14 3.11
C SER A 632 -4.86 26.01 4.54
N GLY A 633 -4.40 24.80 4.89
CA GLY A 633 -3.82 24.48 6.19
C GLY A 633 -2.38 25.00 6.38
N GLY A 634 -1.71 25.37 5.29
CA GLY A 634 -0.34 25.88 5.30
C GLY A 634 0.75 24.81 5.32
N ILE A 635 1.99 25.27 5.28
CA ILE A 635 3.18 24.42 5.18
C ILE A 635 4.20 24.85 6.24
N ASP A 636 4.75 23.88 6.96
CA ASP A 636 5.77 24.07 7.99
C ASP A 636 6.96 23.14 7.73
N LEU A 637 8.07 23.72 7.29
CA LEU A 637 9.32 23.02 6.99
C LEU A 637 10.36 23.37 8.06
N THR A 638 10.79 22.37 8.81
CA THR A 638 11.95 22.47 9.71
C THR A 638 13.08 21.63 9.16
N THR A 639 14.13 22.27 8.63
CA THR A 639 15.25 21.58 7.99
C THR A 639 16.56 22.35 8.09
N SER A 640 17.71 21.66 8.04
CA SER A 640 19.02 22.33 7.93
C SER A 640 19.29 22.85 6.51
N PHE A 641 18.82 22.15 5.47
CA PHE A 641 18.96 22.57 4.08
C PHE A 641 17.63 22.43 3.34
N LEU A 642 17.19 23.50 2.69
CA LEU A 642 16.08 23.47 1.73
C LEU A 642 16.63 23.80 0.34
N GLU A 643 16.45 22.89 -0.61
CA GLU A 643 16.92 23.02 -1.99
C GLU A 643 15.76 22.75 -2.95
N LEU A 644 15.41 23.74 -3.75
CA LEU A 644 14.41 23.66 -4.81
C LEU A 644 15.11 23.93 -6.14
N THR A 645 15.01 22.99 -7.08
CA THR A 645 15.66 23.10 -8.40
C THR A 645 14.70 22.76 -9.52
N ASN A 646 14.95 23.28 -10.72
CA ASN A 646 14.29 22.86 -11.96
C ASN A 646 12.75 22.82 -11.85
N GLY A 647 12.15 23.98 -11.58
CA GLY A 647 10.69 24.15 -11.53
C GLY A 647 10.01 23.69 -10.23
N ALA A 648 10.76 23.18 -9.25
CA ALA A 648 10.19 22.68 -8.00
C ALA A 648 9.39 23.75 -7.21
N GLU A 649 8.30 23.33 -6.57
CA GLU A 649 7.36 24.25 -5.91
C GLU A 649 7.03 23.85 -4.47
N VAL A 650 6.95 24.85 -3.59
CA VAL A 650 6.31 24.76 -2.26
C VAL A 650 5.17 25.76 -2.21
N SER A 651 3.92 25.29 -2.10
CA SER A 651 2.74 26.16 -2.32
C SER A 651 1.57 25.89 -1.40
N ALA A 652 1.12 26.94 -0.70
CA ALA A 652 -0.03 26.93 0.21
C ALA A 652 -1.20 27.78 -0.33
N SER A 653 -1.36 27.79 -1.65
CA SER A 653 -2.26 28.67 -2.37
C SER A 653 -3.74 28.28 -2.28
N THR A 654 -4.64 29.25 -2.45
CA THR A 654 -6.09 29.03 -2.56
C THR A 654 -6.62 29.62 -3.86
N PHE A 655 -7.01 28.73 -4.75
CA PHE A 655 -7.64 29.02 -6.01
C PHE A 655 -9.17 29.14 -5.88
N GLY A 656 -9.74 28.52 -4.84
CA GLY A 656 -11.15 28.59 -4.46
C GLY A 656 -11.49 29.77 -3.54
N GLY A 657 -12.65 29.72 -2.87
CA GLY A 657 -13.22 30.88 -2.15
C GLY A 657 -12.60 31.27 -0.79
N GLY A 658 -11.66 30.49 -0.22
CA GLY A 658 -11.13 30.72 1.14
C GLY A 658 -9.74 31.36 1.22
N LYS A 659 -9.13 31.34 2.41
CA LYS A 659 -7.82 31.97 2.68
C LYS A 659 -6.67 31.05 2.31
N ALA A 660 -5.60 31.63 1.76
CA ALA A 660 -4.33 30.92 1.55
C ALA A 660 -3.63 30.63 2.88
N GLY A 661 -2.86 29.54 2.91
CA GLY A 661 -2.14 29.08 4.08
C GLY A 661 -0.77 29.76 4.20
N ASN A 662 -0.24 29.81 5.42
CA ASN A 662 1.09 30.37 5.66
C ASN A 662 2.17 29.33 5.35
N ILE A 663 3.34 29.79 4.91
CA ILE A 663 4.53 28.96 4.73
C ILE A 663 5.59 29.38 5.75
N PHE A 664 6.11 28.40 6.49
CA PHE A 664 7.23 28.57 7.41
C PHE A 664 8.41 27.70 7.00
N VAL A 665 9.59 28.30 6.90
CA VAL A 665 10.87 27.59 6.81
C VAL A 665 11.70 27.95 8.03
N ARG A 666 12.04 26.96 8.85
CA ARG A 666 12.69 27.16 10.15
C ARG A 666 13.96 26.35 10.30
N ASN A 667 14.89 26.89 11.09
CA ASN A 667 16.18 26.27 11.43
C ASN A 667 17.08 25.93 10.24
N ALA A 668 16.87 26.58 9.08
CA ALA A 668 17.71 26.36 7.92
C ALA A 668 19.09 27.01 8.11
N GLN A 669 20.13 26.28 7.73
CA GLN A 669 21.46 26.82 7.49
C GLN A 669 21.50 27.48 6.11
N SER A 670 20.84 26.86 5.12
CA SER A 670 20.70 27.44 3.78
C SER A 670 19.34 27.10 3.16
N VAL A 671 18.81 28.07 2.44
CA VAL A 671 17.66 27.91 1.52
C VAL A 671 18.13 28.33 0.13
N SER A 672 17.97 27.45 -0.85
CA SER A 672 18.38 27.68 -2.25
C SER A 672 17.22 27.38 -3.19
N LEU A 673 16.86 28.36 -4.02
CA LEU A 673 15.92 28.19 -5.12
C LEU A 673 16.67 28.45 -6.42
N ASP A 674 16.62 27.51 -7.35
CA ASP A 674 17.29 27.61 -8.64
C ASP A 674 16.40 27.15 -9.80
N ASN A 675 16.57 27.78 -10.96
CA ASN A 675 15.98 27.41 -12.24
C ASN A 675 14.45 27.28 -12.18
N ASN A 676 13.74 28.42 -12.17
CA ASN A 676 12.27 28.53 -12.14
C ASN A 676 11.60 27.94 -10.88
N SER A 677 12.34 27.74 -9.80
CA SER A 677 11.78 27.19 -8.56
C SER A 677 11.04 28.25 -7.74
N SER A 678 10.05 27.84 -6.95
CA SER A 678 9.23 28.80 -6.20
C SER A 678 8.77 28.37 -4.80
N ILE A 679 8.64 29.36 -3.92
CA ILE A 679 7.89 29.28 -2.67
C ILE A 679 6.76 30.31 -2.75
N SER A 680 5.51 29.84 -2.72
CA SER A 680 4.39 30.70 -3.05
C SER A 680 3.17 30.53 -2.15
N THR A 681 2.53 31.66 -1.85
CA THR A 681 1.16 31.71 -1.36
C THR A 681 0.39 32.60 -2.33
N ALA A 682 -0.73 32.12 -2.84
CA ALA A 682 -1.56 32.88 -3.76
C ALA A 682 -3.03 32.74 -3.40
N VAL A 683 -3.79 33.81 -3.61
CA VAL A 683 -5.25 33.76 -3.70
C VAL A 683 -5.62 34.12 -5.15
N GLU A 684 -6.13 33.18 -5.93
CA GLU A 684 -6.34 33.40 -7.38
C GLU A 684 -7.67 34.11 -7.71
N PRO A 685 -7.87 34.56 -8.98
CA PRO A 685 -9.04 35.37 -9.37
C PRO A 685 -10.36 34.68 -9.03
N ASN A 686 -11.35 35.49 -8.59
CA ASN A 686 -12.69 35.08 -8.15
C ASN A 686 -12.81 34.53 -6.72
N SER A 687 -11.71 34.46 -5.97
CA SER A 687 -11.75 34.27 -4.51
C SER A 687 -12.06 35.59 -3.76
N ARG A 688 -12.29 35.50 -2.45
CA ARG A 688 -12.34 36.63 -1.49
C ARG A 688 -11.39 36.43 -0.30
N GLY A 689 -10.49 35.45 -0.39
CA GLY A 689 -9.49 35.14 0.63
C GLY A 689 -8.44 36.24 0.78
N ILE A 690 -7.71 36.18 1.89
CA ILE A 690 -6.50 36.98 2.14
C ILE A 690 -5.30 36.07 1.81
N GLY A 691 -4.23 36.65 1.25
CA GLY A 691 -2.98 35.95 0.97
C GLY A 691 -2.30 35.44 2.24
N GLY A 692 -1.65 34.29 2.15
CA GLY A 692 -0.90 33.68 3.26
C GLY A 692 0.48 34.31 3.42
N ASP A 693 0.99 34.39 4.65
CA ASP A 693 2.32 34.92 4.92
C ASP A 693 3.41 33.88 4.64
N ILE A 694 4.57 34.34 4.15
CA ILE A 694 5.78 33.53 3.98
C ILE A 694 6.82 33.98 5.00
N ASN A 695 7.31 33.05 5.81
CA ASN A 695 8.28 33.32 6.86
C ASN A 695 9.47 32.37 6.72
N ILE A 696 10.64 32.91 6.36
CA ILE A 696 11.86 32.13 6.15
C ILE A 696 12.92 32.56 7.17
N GLN A 697 13.36 31.62 8.00
CA GLN A 697 14.50 31.77 8.90
C GLN A 697 15.64 30.87 8.42
N THR A 698 16.74 31.49 7.97
CA THR A 698 17.89 30.75 7.41
C THR A 698 19.23 31.42 7.71
N GLY A 699 20.34 30.68 7.60
CA GLY A 699 21.69 31.23 7.58
C GLY A 699 21.97 32.01 6.30
N SER A 700 21.81 31.36 5.15
CA SER A 700 21.89 31.96 3.82
C SER A 700 20.62 31.73 3.00
N LEU A 701 20.28 32.69 2.16
CA LEU A 701 19.19 32.60 1.19
C LEU A 701 19.73 32.92 -0.21
N THR A 702 19.59 31.98 -1.15
CA THR A 702 20.02 32.12 -2.54
C THR A 702 18.83 31.91 -3.47
N LEU A 703 18.58 32.85 -4.37
CA LEU A 703 17.64 32.73 -5.48
C LEU A 703 18.38 32.94 -6.79
N GLU A 704 18.30 31.97 -7.70
CA GLU A 704 18.97 32.03 -9.00
C GLU A 704 18.03 31.61 -10.14
N ASN A 705 18.28 32.15 -11.34
CA ASN A 705 17.71 31.70 -12.61
C ASN A 705 16.17 31.66 -12.63
N ASN A 706 15.53 32.82 -12.56
CA ASN A 706 14.07 33.03 -12.56
C ASN A 706 13.33 32.39 -11.38
N SER A 707 14.00 32.23 -10.24
CA SER A 707 13.37 31.72 -9.03
C SER A 707 12.55 32.79 -8.32
N ARG A 708 11.55 32.37 -7.53
CA ARG A 708 10.60 33.32 -6.92
C ARG A 708 10.14 32.96 -5.51
N ILE A 709 10.12 33.96 -4.63
CA ILE A 709 9.36 33.95 -3.37
C ILE A 709 8.20 34.92 -3.51
N SER A 710 6.96 34.46 -3.31
CA SER A 710 5.79 35.23 -3.72
C SER A 710 4.57 35.06 -2.82
N ALA A 711 4.05 36.15 -2.26
CA ALA A 711 2.79 36.16 -1.50
C ALA A 711 1.76 37.09 -2.16
N ARG A 712 0.87 36.51 -2.99
CA ARG A 712 -0.03 37.24 -3.89
C ARG A 712 -1.51 37.09 -3.52
N SER A 713 -2.31 38.09 -3.89
CA SER A 713 -3.77 38.05 -3.85
C SER A 713 -4.38 38.66 -5.11
N GLN A 714 -4.76 37.81 -6.06
CA GLN A 714 -5.45 38.21 -7.28
C GLN A 714 -6.96 38.49 -7.07
N ALA A 715 -7.47 38.22 -5.86
CA ALA A 715 -8.80 38.56 -5.37
C ALA A 715 -8.87 39.99 -4.76
N PRO A 716 -10.07 40.51 -4.42
CA PRO A 716 -10.22 41.75 -3.66
C PRO A 716 -9.67 41.72 -2.21
N GLY A 717 -8.91 40.69 -1.83
CA GLY A 717 -8.30 40.56 -0.51
C GLY A 717 -6.87 41.06 -0.49
N ASP A 718 -6.36 41.33 0.72
CA ASP A 718 -4.99 41.77 0.93
C ASP A 718 -3.98 40.69 0.54
N ALA A 719 -2.82 41.10 0.02
CA ALA A 719 -1.71 40.19 -0.21
C ALA A 719 -1.07 39.75 1.12
N GLY A 720 -0.45 38.57 1.13
CA GLY A 720 0.30 38.09 2.29
C GLY A 720 1.63 38.83 2.44
N ASN A 721 2.20 38.80 3.65
CA ASN A 721 3.49 39.40 3.93
C ASN A 721 4.63 38.40 3.70
N ILE A 722 5.81 38.91 3.38
CA ILE A 722 7.04 38.12 3.28
C ILE A 722 8.02 38.61 4.35
N ASN A 723 8.38 37.72 5.28
CA ASN A 723 9.36 37.96 6.33
C ASN A 723 10.59 37.07 6.11
N LEU A 724 11.72 37.68 5.76
CA LEU A 724 12.99 36.99 5.54
C LEU A 724 13.96 37.35 6.65
N ASN A 725 14.29 36.38 7.50
CA ASN A 725 15.30 36.51 8.55
C ASN A 725 16.51 35.64 8.19
N VAL A 726 17.51 36.30 7.60
CA VAL A 726 18.73 35.67 7.09
C VAL A 726 19.89 36.07 8.00
N SER A 727 20.56 35.12 8.65
CA SER A 727 21.61 35.50 9.62
C SER A 727 22.93 35.94 8.96
N GLU A 728 23.16 35.57 7.70
CA GLU A 728 24.36 35.92 6.93
C GLU A 728 23.97 36.67 5.65
N THR A 729 23.86 35.99 4.51
CA THR A 729 23.75 36.65 3.19
C THR A 729 22.47 36.26 2.44
N LEU A 730 21.80 37.25 1.87
CA LEU A 730 20.78 37.08 0.84
C LEU A 730 21.40 37.40 -0.53
N THR A 731 21.38 36.45 -1.46
CA THR A 731 21.78 36.66 -2.86
C THR A 731 20.62 36.33 -3.79
N ALA A 732 20.28 37.26 -4.67
CA ALA A 732 19.36 37.04 -5.78
C ALA A 732 20.09 37.35 -7.09
N THR A 733 19.97 36.46 -8.08
CA THR A 733 20.46 36.66 -9.45
C THR A 733 19.35 36.29 -10.42
N ASP A 734 18.84 37.27 -11.17
CA ASP A 734 17.69 37.14 -12.07
C ASP A 734 16.51 36.47 -11.36
N SER A 735 16.06 37.00 -10.23
CA SER A 735 15.05 36.36 -9.36
C SER A 735 14.26 37.33 -8.51
N ASP A 736 13.03 36.93 -8.13
CA ASP A 736 12.04 37.85 -7.55
C ASP A 736 11.65 37.52 -6.10
N ILE A 737 11.47 38.56 -5.30
CA ILE A 737 10.77 38.54 -4.02
C ILE A 737 9.59 39.51 -4.12
N THR A 738 8.36 39.00 -4.13
CA THR A 738 7.21 39.82 -4.52
C THR A 738 5.96 39.62 -3.67
N THR A 739 5.29 40.72 -3.32
CA THR A 739 3.90 40.71 -2.88
C THR A 739 3.06 41.50 -3.86
N SER A 740 1.88 41.01 -4.20
CA SER A 740 1.01 41.75 -5.12
C SER A 740 -0.47 41.51 -4.86
N THR A 741 -1.28 42.54 -5.06
CA THR A 741 -2.74 42.43 -5.07
C THR A 741 -3.38 43.14 -6.26
N THR A 742 -4.55 42.66 -6.68
CA THR A 742 -5.29 43.31 -7.78
C THR A 742 -6.08 44.53 -7.33
N GLN A 743 -6.68 44.51 -6.13
CA GLN A 743 -7.73 45.47 -5.73
C GLN A 743 -7.68 45.99 -4.27
N SER A 744 -6.83 45.43 -3.40
CA SER A 744 -6.80 45.72 -1.94
C SER A 744 -5.44 46.29 -1.49
N ALA A 745 -5.02 46.06 -0.24
CA ALA A 745 -3.70 46.44 0.25
C ALA A 745 -2.59 45.45 -0.17
N GLY A 746 -1.45 45.99 -0.59
CA GLY A 746 -0.23 45.23 -0.86
C GLY A 746 0.40 44.69 0.43
N GLY A 747 1.07 43.55 0.32
CA GLY A 747 1.71 42.86 1.44
C GLY A 747 3.03 43.52 1.82
N GLN A 748 3.38 43.49 3.10
CA GLN A 748 4.68 43.98 3.56
C GLN A 748 5.80 42.99 3.22
N ILE A 749 6.96 43.52 2.83
CA ILE A 749 8.21 42.75 2.70
C ILE A 749 9.21 43.27 3.74
N ASP A 750 9.53 42.43 4.71
CA ASP A 750 10.56 42.71 5.73
C ASP A 750 11.74 41.76 5.55
N ILE A 751 12.92 42.31 5.28
CA ILE A 751 14.16 41.56 5.08
C ILE A 751 15.18 41.98 6.12
N THR A 752 15.72 41.01 6.86
CA THR A 752 16.87 41.18 7.76
C THR A 752 17.99 40.27 7.29
N ALA A 753 19.17 40.84 7.00
CA ALA A 753 20.38 40.11 6.61
C ALA A 753 21.64 40.84 7.09
N LYS A 754 22.83 40.23 7.06
CA LYS A 754 24.09 41.00 7.18
C LYS A 754 24.44 41.65 5.86
N ASP A 755 24.37 40.88 4.78
CA ASP A 755 24.69 41.34 3.43
C ASP A 755 23.57 40.95 2.47
N ILE A 756 23.16 41.90 1.62
CA ILE A 756 22.19 41.66 0.55
C ILE A 756 22.86 41.99 -0.79
N ARG A 757 22.76 41.06 -1.73
CA ARG A 757 23.30 41.18 -3.09
C ARG A 757 22.23 40.87 -4.11
N LEU A 758 21.81 41.87 -4.88
CA LEU A 758 20.91 41.73 -6.02
C LEU A 758 21.72 41.91 -7.30
N ARG A 759 21.51 41.02 -8.27
CA ARG A 759 22.26 40.98 -9.54
C ARG A 759 21.36 40.66 -10.72
N GLY A 760 21.79 41.10 -11.89
CA GLY A 760 21.05 40.87 -13.12
C GLY A 760 19.71 41.61 -13.03
N ASP A 761 18.62 40.87 -13.16
CA ASP A 761 17.23 41.34 -13.15
C ASP A 761 16.51 40.88 -11.86
N SER A 762 17.09 41.18 -10.69
CA SER A 762 16.55 40.72 -9.40
C SER A 762 15.72 41.76 -8.69
N ASP A 763 14.47 41.43 -8.41
CA ASP A 763 13.48 42.39 -7.97
C ASP A 763 12.93 42.12 -6.57
N ILE A 764 12.76 43.21 -5.80
CA ILE A 764 12.00 43.21 -4.54
C ILE A 764 10.81 44.15 -4.71
N THR A 765 9.61 43.58 -4.84
CA THR A 765 8.45 44.35 -5.27
C THR A 765 7.23 44.16 -4.39
N THR A 766 6.59 45.26 -4.03
CA THR A 766 5.22 45.28 -3.51
C THR A 766 4.34 46.06 -4.49
N SER A 767 3.19 45.51 -4.85
CA SER A 767 2.33 46.15 -5.86
C SER A 767 0.83 46.00 -5.63
N VAL A 768 0.11 47.08 -5.94
CA VAL A 768 -1.36 47.12 -6.02
C VAL A 768 -1.76 47.57 -7.42
N PHE A 769 -2.38 46.68 -8.20
CA PHE A 769 -2.77 46.97 -9.59
C PHE A 769 -3.89 48.02 -9.69
N SER A 770 -4.87 47.96 -8.79
CA SER A 770 -5.99 48.89 -8.68
C SER A 770 -6.47 48.96 -7.24
N GLY A 771 -7.19 50.00 -6.84
CA GLY A 771 -7.67 50.17 -5.46
C GLY A 771 -6.94 51.25 -4.67
N ALA A 772 -7.62 51.82 -3.67
CA ALA A 772 -7.19 53.03 -2.96
C ALA A 772 -6.30 52.76 -1.72
N ASP A 773 -6.00 51.49 -1.43
CA ASP A 773 -5.21 51.09 -0.27
C ASP A 773 -3.70 51.29 -0.48
N ASN A 774 -2.88 50.87 0.49
CA ASN A 774 -1.43 51.05 0.46
C ASN A 774 -0.74 49.98 -0.41
N GLY A 775 0.30 50.37 -1.16
CA GLY A 775 1.14 49.50 -2.01
C GLY A 775 1.90 48.39 -1.29
N GLY A 776 1.97 48.43 0.04
CA GLY A 776 2.74 47.51 0.87
C GLY A 776 4.15 48.06 1.11
N ASN A 777 4.60 48.06 2.37
CA ASN A 777 5.90 48.63 2.71
C ASN A 777 7.04 47.64 2.45
N ILE A 778 8.22 48.18 2.15
CA ILE A 778 9.47 47.41 2.05
C ILE A 778 10.44 47.91 3.11
N THR A 779 10.81 47.04 4.06
CA THR A 779 11.83 47.34 5.07
C THR A 779 13.03 46.42 4.89
N ILE A 780 14.20 47.00 4.67
CA ILE A 780 15.46 46.25 4.55
C ILE A 780 16.39 46.65 5.69
N THR A 781 16.73 45.68 6.54
CA THR A 781 17.70 45.84 7.63
C THR A 781 18.96 45.03 7.30
N THR A 782 20.07 45.71 7.01
CA THR A 782 21.31 45.04 6.58
C THR A 782 22.58 45.86 6.87
N ASP A 783 23.72 45.20 7.05
CA ASP A 783 25.01 45.90 7.17
C ASP A 783 25.47 46.44 5.80
N SER A 784 25.16 45.73 4.72
CA SER A 784 25.37 46.22 3.36
C SER A 784 24.27 45.79 2.38
N LEU A 785 23.86 46.71 1.50
CA LEU A 785 22.98 46.42 0.36
C LEU A 785 23.69 46.79 -0.94
N ILE A 786 23.86 45.80 -1.82
CA ILE A 786 24.47 45.98 -3.14
C ILE A 786 23.48 45.49 -4.20
N ALA A 787 23.06 46.39 -5.08
CA ALA A 787 22.23 46.08 -6.24
C ALA A 787 23.00 46.42 -7.53
N PHE A 788 23.04 45.49 -8.47
CA PHE A 788 23.77 45.62 -9.74
C PHE A 788 22.85 45.36 -10.94
N ALA A 789 23.28 45.83 -12.10
CA ALA A 789 22.54 45.72 -13.36
C ALA A 789 21.14 46.35 -13.22
N ASP A 790 20.08 45.56 -13.36
CA ASP A 790 18.67 45.98 -13.47
C ASP A 790 17.85 45.58 -12.23
N SER A 791 18.53 45.35 -11.10
CA SER A 791 17.86 44.87 -9.90
C SER A 791 17.10 45.98 -9.18
N ASP A 792 15.78 45.87 -9.11
CA ASP A 792 14.90 46.94 -8.65
C ASP A 792 14.25 46.72 -7.28
N ILE A 793 13.91 47.82 -6.61
CA ILE A 793 13.17 47.81 -5.33
C ILE A 793 11.98 48.76 -5.43
N LEU A 794 10.79 48.23 -5.66
CA LEU A 794 9.60 48.98 -6.05
C LEU A 794 8.43 48.73 -5.10
N ALA A 795 7.79 49.79 -4.61
CA ALA A 795 6.62 49.73 -3.73
C ALA A 795 5.47 50.59 -4.27
N PHE A 796 4.69 50.02 -5.19
CA PHE A 796 3.76 50.77 -6.03
C PHE A 796 2.28 50.54 -5.72
N ALA A 797 1.47 51.60 -5.82
CA ALA A 797 0.01 51.49 -5.83
C ALA A 797 -0.63 52.46 -6.82
N ARG A 798 -1.26 51.95 -7.89
CA ARG A 798 -1.77 52.80 -8.99
C ARG A 798 -2.79 53.83 -8.54
N ASP A 799 -3.82 53.39 -7.81
CA ASP A 799 -4.97 54.23 -7.43
C ASP A 799 -4.90 54.65 -5.94
N GLY A 800 -3.89 54.16 -5.20
CA GLY A 800 -3.74 54.31 -3.75
C GLY A 800 -2.43 55.00 -3.33
N ARG A 801 -2.03 54.81 -2.07
CA ARG A 801 -0.75 55.34 -1.59
C ARG A 801 0.37 54.34 -1.89
N GLY A 802 1.44 54.76 -2.56
CA GLY A 802 2.65 53.94 -2.71
C GLY A 802 3.23 53.54 -1.36
N GLY A 803 3.91 52.40 -1.31
CA GLY A 803 4.46 51.85 -0.07
C GLY A 803 5.69 52.61 0.40
N ASP A 804 5.91 52.68 1.72
CA ASP A 804 7.16 53.24 2.25
C ASP A 804 8.31 52.25 2.02
N ILE A 805 9.44 52.76 1.52
CA ILE A 805 10.68 51.99 1.32
C ILE A 805 11.72 52.51 2.30
N THR A 806 12.14 51.66 3.25
CA THR A 806 13.07 52.05 4.30
C THR A 806 14.30 51.15 4.32
N PHE A 807 15.48 51.74 4.08
CA PHE A 807 16.75 51.05 4.23
C PHE A 807 17.38 51.39 5.58
N LEU A 808 17.37 50.43 6.48
CA LEU A 808 18.08 50.46 7.76
C LEU A 808 19.46 49.82 7.57
N THR A 809 20.33 50.55 6.85
CA THR A 809 21.69 50.12 6.53
C THR A 809 22.67 51.28 6.62
N PRO A 810 23.95 51.06 6.93
CA PRO A 810 24.97 52.10 6.81
C PRO A 810 25.42 52.33 5.35
N ILE A 811 25.24 51.35 4.45
CA ILE A 811 25.80 51.39 3.09
C ILE A 811 24.82 50.82 2.05
N PHE A 812 24.53 51.59 1.01
CA PHE A 812 23.82 51.16 -0.20
C PHE A 812 24.64 51.50 -1.45
N PHE A 813 24.85 50.51 -2.33
CA PHE A 813 25.42 50.71 -3.67
C PHE A 813 24.46 50.20 -4.73
N GLY A 814 23.99 51.08 -5.62
CA GLY A 814 23.18 50.74 -6.78
C GLY A 814 23.90 51.09 -8.09
N PHE A 815 23.99 50.13 -9.02
CA PHE A 815 24.58 50.39 -10.34
C PHE A 815 23.74 51.39 -11.13
N ALA A 816 24.37 52.49 -11.58
CA ALA A 816 23.71 53.55 -12.33
C ALA A 816 22.41 54.07 -11.68
N TYR A 817 22.31 53.93 -10.34
CA TYR A 817 21.14 54.32 -9.58
C TYR A 817 20.86 55.82 -9.72
N ARG A 818 19.61 56.15 -10.01
CA ARG A 818 19.06 57.50 -10.00
C ARG A 818 17.67 57.44 -9.36
N PRO A 819 17.35 58.33 -8.40
CA PRO A 819 16.00 58.40 -7.88
C PRO A 819 15.00 58.61 -9.01
N ALA A 820 14.02 57.70 -9.14
CA ALA A 820 12.96 57.83 -10.12
C ALA A 820 12.09 59.07 -9.79
N PRO A 821 11.74 59.91 -10.78
CA PRO A 821 10.82 61.02 -10.55
C PRO A 821 9.48 60.57 -9.96
N ARG A 822 8.81 61.48 -9.24
CA ARG A 822 7.45 61.24 -8.75
C ARG A 822 6.48 61.02 -9.90
N GLY A 823 5.60 60.03 -9.76
CA GLY A 823 4.63 59.65 -10.79
C GLY A 823 5.22 58.96 -12.02
N THR A 824 6.47 58.49 -11.98
CA THR A 824 7.01 57.60 -13.02
C THR A 824 6.23 56.29 -13.05
N ASP A 825 5.90 55.83 -14.26
CA ASP A 825 5.29 54.52 -14.48
C ASP A 825 6.29 53.41 -14.10
N PRO A 826 5.97 52.55 -13.12
CA PRO A 826 6.86 51.46 -12.69
C PRO A 826 7.26 50.53 -13.83
N ALA A 827 6.40 50.33 -14.83
CA ALA A 827 6.69 49.48 -15.97
C ALA A 827 7.83 50.01 -16.87
N THR A 828 8.30 51.24 -16.64
CA THR A 828 9.46 51.84 -17.34
C THR A 828 10.75 51.76 -16.54
N LEU A 829 10.67 51.28 -15.30
CA LEU A 829 11.81 51.14 -14.39
C LEU A 829 12.49 49.78 -14.57
N ASP A 830 11.70 48.75 -14.86
CA ASP A 830 12.18 47.42 -15.19
C ASP A 830 12.81 47.36 -16.62
N LEU A 831 13.77 46.46 -16.81
CA LEU A 831 14.48 46.20 -18.08
C LEU A 831 15.19 47.42 -18.69
N ASN A 832 15.71 48.34 -17.87
CA ASN A 832 16.36 49.57 -18.31
C ASN A 832 17.87 49.62 -18.04
N ASN A 833 18.44 48.49 -17.60
CA ASN A 833 19.83 48.25 -17.24
C ASN A 833 20.37 49.15 -16.11
N ARG A 834 19.53 49.50 -15.13
CA ARG A 834 19.97 50.26 -13.95
C ARG A 834 19.10 49.95 -12.75
N VAL A 835 19.67 50.11 -11.56
CA VAL A 835 18.91 50.00 -10.32
C VAL A 835 17.95 51.18 -10.20
N ASP A 836 16.69 50.87 -9.92
CA ASP A 836 15.62 51.82 -9.63
C ASP A 836 14.98 51.55 -8.26
N ILE A 837 14.66 52.64 -7.56
CA ILE A 837 13.93 52.61 -6.28
C ILE A 837 12.76 53.58 -6.42
N ASN A 838 11.55 53.07 -6.25
CA ASN A 838 10.35 53.85 -6.51
C ASN A 838 9.19 53.45 -5.58
N ALA A 839 8.54 54.45 -5.00
CA ALA A 839 7.42 54.30 -4.08
C ALA A 839 6.16 55.04 -4.61
N SER A 840 5.96 55.05 -5.93
CA SER A 840 4.95 55.90 -6.55
C SER A 840 3.52 55.37 -6.34
N GLY A 841 2.56 56.30 -6.40
CA GLY A 841 1.14 55.99 -6.46
C GLY A 841 0.29 57.23 -6.67
N ALA A 842 -1.02 57.14 -6.44
CA ALA A 842 -1.88 58.33 -6.39
C ALA A 842 -1.41 59.30 -5.28
N VAL A 843 -0.85 58.75 -4.19
CA VAL A 843 -0.04 59.45 -3.20
C VAL A 843 1.28 58.71 -3.05
N ASP A 844 2.42 59.36 -3.32
CA ASP A 844 3.72 58.70 -3.18
C ASP A 844 4.03 58.29 -1.72
N GLY A 845 4.66 57.14 -1.56
CA GLY A 845 5.31 56.71 -0.33
C GLY A 845 6.60 57.48 -0.03
N VAL A 846 7.17 57.23 1.14
CA VAL A 846 8.44 57.81 1.59
C VAL A 846 9.56 56.82 1.34
N ILE A 847 10.60 57.27 0.62
CA ILE A 847 11.83 56.52 0.43
C ILE A 847 12.88 57.06 1.40
N THR A 848 13.41 56.18 2.26
CA THR A 848 14.46 56.51 3.23
C THR A 848 15.73 55.72 2.90
N LEU A 849 16.75 56.42 2.41
CA LEU A 849 18.06 55.87 2.01
C LEU A 849 19.15 56.20 3.04
N PRO A 850 20.24 55.43 3.13
CA PRO A 850 21.37 55.74 3.99
C PRO A 850 22.07 57.05 3.59
N ASN A 851 22.60 57.78 4.59
CA ASN A 851 23.44 58.95 4.33
C ASN A 851 24.88 58.53 4.02
N LEU A 852 25.32 58.77 2.78
CA LEU A 852 26.67 58.46 2.28
C LEU A 852 27.66 59.64 2.35
N ASP A 853 27.32 60.75 3.00
CA ASP A 853 28.15 61.95 3.11
C ASP A 853 29.55 61.65 3.68
N PHE A 854 29.70 60.59 4.49
CA PHE A 854 30.99 60.19 5.03
C PHE A 854 31.93 59.58 3.97
N ILE A 855 31.40 58.95 2.92
CA ILE A 855 32.18 58.36 1.82
C ILE A 855 32.58 59.46 0.84
N THR A 856 31.63 60.29 0.41
CA THR A 856 31.88 61.38 -0.56
C THR A 856 32.91 62.38 -0.05
N ASN A 857 32.96 62.63 1.26
CA ASN A 857 33.94 63.52 1.88
C ASN A 857 35.28 62.84 2.26
N SER A 858 35.40 61.51 2.10
CA SER A 858 36.61 60.73 2.39
C SER A 858 37.34 60.24 1.14
N LEU A 859 36.76 60.43 -0.05
CA LEU A 859 37.43 60.18 -1.32
C LEU A 859 38.38 61.35 -1.62
N THR A 860 39.65 61.24 -1.24
CA THR A 860 40.69 62.13 -1.77
C THR A 860 40.77 61.96 -3.27
N GLU A 861 40.52 63.04 -4.03
CA GLU A 861 40.86 63.12 -5.45
C GLU A 861 42.31 62.64 -5.62
N LEU A 862 42.52 61.69 -6.54
CA LEU A 862 43.88 61.32 -6.92
C LEU A 862 44.57 62.60 -7.41
N GLN A 863 45.73 62.95 -6.85
CA GLN A 863 46.44 64.16 -7.27
C GLN A 863 46.69 64.10 -8.78
N ASP A 864 46.26 65.13 -9.50
CA ASP A 864 46.44 65.29 -10.96
C ASP A 864 47.91 65.30 -11.41
N ASN A 865 48.85 65.42 -10.46
CA ASN A 865 50.27 65.30 -10.71
C ASN A 865 50.78 63.92 -10.28
N LEU A 866 50.65 62.95 -11.19
CA LEU A 866 51.64 61.90 -11.27
C LEU A 866 53.01 62.60 -11.39
N ILE A 867 53.94 62.24 -10.51
CA ILE A 867 55.31 62.73 -10.51
C ILE A 867 55.86 62.79 -11.95
N ASP A 868 56.16 63.98 -12.43
CA ASP A 868 56.87 64.18 -13.69
C ASP A 868 58.32 63.68 -13.51
N THR A 869 58.61 62.53 -14.13
CA THR A 869 59.93 61.91 -14.07
C THR A 869 61.02 62.78 -14.69
N ASP A 870 60.69 63.76 -15.54
CA ASP A 870 61.66 64.69 -16.12
C ASP A 870 62.14 65.74 -15.10
N SER A 871 61.32 66.07 -14.09
CA SER A 871 61.71 66.99 -13.02
C SER A 871 62.46 66.32 -11.86
N ILE A 872 62.46 64.98 -11.78
CA ILE A 872 63.36 64.21 -10.89
C ILE A 872 64.76 64.01 -11.52
N LEU A 873 64.87 63.99 -12.85
CA LEU A 873 66.13 63.85 -13.59
C LEU A 873 66.96 65.14 -13.71
N ALA A 874 66.38 66.32 -13.43
CA ALA A 874 67.04 67.61 -13.62
C ALA A 874 67.96 68.08 -12.47
N ASN A 875 68.06 67.34 -11.36
CA ASN A 875 68.82 67.78 -10.16
C ASN A 875 70.03 66.91 -9.75
N SER A 876 70.64 66.16 -10.69
CA SER A 876 71.93 65.50 -10.42
C SER A 876 73.01 65.88 -11.44
N CYS A 877 74.01 66.63 -11.01
CA CYS A 877 75.16 67.02 -11.82
C CYS A 877 76.12 65.84 -12.13
N ILE A 878 76.26 65.54 -13.42
CA ILE A 878 77.49 65.25 -14.22
C ILE A 878 78.57 64.30 -13.65
N VAL A 879 78.84 63.20 -14.37
CA VAL A 879 80.16 62.89 -14.99
C VAL A 879 79.94 62.19 -16.35
N ARG A 880 80.64 62.66 -17.39
CA ARG A 880 80.74 62.03 -18.72
C ARG A 880 81.84 60.95 -18.70
N THR A 881 81.53 59.73 -19.15
CA THR A 881 82.53 58.77 -19.62
C THR A 881 82.05 58.12 -20.93
N THR A 882 82.95 58.05 -21.90
CA THR A 882 82.77 57.47 -23.22
C THR A 882 83.15 55.99 -23.19
N GLU A 883 82.26 55.10 -22.77
CA GLU A 883 82.36 53.67 -23.09
C GLU A 883 80.98 53.09 -23.38
N GLN A 884 80.94 52.38 -24.51
CA GLN A 884 79.83 51.58 -25.00
C GLN A 884 79.70 50.30 -24.15
N GLU A 885 78.51 50.03 -23.61
CA GLU A 885 77.68 48.84 -23.87
C GLU A 885 76.73 48.47 -22.71
N GLY A 886 75.50 48.12 -23.10
CA GLY A 886 74.42 47.62 -22.25
C GLY A 886 73.05 47.96 -22.83
N THR A 887 72.60 47.21 -23.85
CA THR A 887 71.22 47.30 -24.36
C THR A 887 70.31 46.33 -23.62
N PHE A 888 69.19 46.83 -23.10
CA PHE A 888 68.08 46.03 -22.60
C PHE A 888 67.05 45.87 -23.73
N ILE A 889 66.81 44.62 -24.15
CA ILE A 889 65.83 44.27 -25.18
C ILE A 889 64.54 43.85 -24.47
N ILE A 890 63.44 44.55 -24.74
CA ILE A 890 62.08 44.08 -24.44
C ILE A 890 61.51 43.50 -25.74
N THR A 891 61.51 42.17 -25.85
CA THR A 891 60.72 41.44 -26.84
C THR A 891 59.32 41.22 -26.29
N GLY A 892 58.35 41.99 -26.77
CA GLY A 892 56.94 41.81 -26.42
C GLY A 892 56.06 42.35 -27.54
N GLY A 893 55.76 41.50 -28.52
CA GLY A 893 54.81 41.79 -29.57
C GLY A 893 53.39 41.85 -29.04
N GLY A 894 52.60 42.83 -29.49
CA GLY A 894 51.19 42.94 -29.15
C GLY A 894 50.60 44.29 -29.53
N ASN A 895 50.19 44.40 -30.79
CA ASN A 895 49.58 45.54 -31.47
C ASN A 895 48.59 46.41 -30.66
N LEU A 896 49.06 47.54 -30.12
CA LEU A 896 48.21 48.70 -29.80
C LEU A 896 48.76 49.95 -30.49
N PRO A 897 47.91 50.77 -31.16
CA PRO A 897 48.33 52.05 -31.70
C PRO A 897 48.80 52.95 -30.56
N PRO A 898 49.90 53.71 -30.72
CA PRO A 898 50.43 54.55 -29.64
C PRO A 898 49.52 55.74 -29.27
N ARG A 899 48.45 56.03 -30.04
CA ARG A 899 47.45 57.07 -29.74
C ARG A 899 46.04 56.72 -30.27
N PRO A 900 44.95 57.11 -29.58
CA PRO A 900 43.59 56.98 -30.12
C PRO A 900 43.37 57.89 -31.33
N GLY A 901 43.01 57.32 -32.49
CA GLY A 901 42.54 58.07 -33.67
C GLY A 901 43.34 57.90 -34.98
N GLU A 902 44.50 57.24 -34.97
CA GLU A 902 45.23 56.92 -36.22
C GLU A 902 44.84 55.56 -36.81
N ALA A 903 44.79 55.51 -38.14
CA ALA A 903 44.53 54.28 -38.89
C ALA A 903 45.72 53.33 -38.82
N SER A 904 45.45 52.06 -38.52
CA SER A 904 46.44 50.99 -38.57
C SER A 904 46.75 50.60 -40.03
N ALA A 905 48.02 50.69 -40.43
CA ALA A 905 48.48 50.33 -41.76
C ALA A 905 48.94 48.86 -41.82
N SER A 906 48.04 47.99 -42.32
CA SER A 906 48.14 46.87 -43.30
C SER A 906 49.53 46.29 -43.72
N PRO A 907 49.60 45.16 -44.45
CA PRO A 907 49.21 43.77 -44.15
C PRO A 907 50.37 42.76 -44.45
N TYR A 908 50.29 41.50 -43.99
CA TYR A 908 51.01 40.37 -44.62
C TYR A 908 50.10 39.12 -44.66
N PRO A 909 50.31 38.20 -45.61
CA PRO A 909 49.25 37.44 -46.28
C PRO A 909 48.82 36.18 -45.52
N THR A 910 47.53 35.88 -45.56
CA THR A 910 46.98 34.57 -45.18
C THR A 910 46.77 33.73 -46.45
N GLY A 911 47.30 32.50 -46.46
CA GLY A 911 47.04 31.52 -47.50
C GLY A 911 45.56 31.08 -47.52
N GLU A 912 45.07 30.72 -48.71
CA GLU A 912 43.70 30.22 -48.91
C GLU A 912 43.52 28.79 -48.38
N VAL A 913 42.42 28.54 -47.68
CA VAL A 913 41.89 27.20 -47.42
C VAL A 913 41.12 26.74 -48.65
N ARG A 914 41.58 25.67 -49.31
CA ARG A 914 40.82 25.02 -50.40
C ARG A 914 39.70 24.16 -49.85
N THR A 915 38.48 24.36 -50.36
CA THR A 915 37.41 23.37 -50.29
C THR A 915 37.71 22.19 -51.23
N ILE A 916 37.45 20.97 -50.78
CA ILE A 916 37.60 19.74 -51.58
C ILE A 916 36.61 19.80 -52.77
N PRO A 917 37.01 19.45 -54.01
CA PRO A 917 36.11 19.43 -55.16
C PRO A 917 34.96 18.44 -54.95
N SER A 918 33.74 18.89 -55.27
CA SER A 918 32.50 18.13 -55.22
C SER A 918 32.39 17.10 -56.35
N GLU A 919 33.31 16.13 -56.40
CA GLU A 919 33.16 14.92 -57.21
C GLU A 919 33.76 13.71 -56.48
N SER A 920 32.98 13.09 -55.59
CA SER A 920 33.11 11.66 -55.29
C SER A 920 31.81 11.14 -54.66
N ALA A 921 31.44 9.93 -55.05
CA ALA A 921 30.09 9.38 -54.97
C ALA A 921 29.51 9.27 -53.55
N ASN A 922 28.25 9.69 -53.43
CA ASN A 922 27.39 9.45 -52.28
C ASN A 922 27.16 7.92 -52.12
N ARG A 923 27.97 7.27 -51.29
CA ARG A 923 27.66 5.93 -50.75
C ARG A 923 27.66 6.03 -49.22
N PRO A 924 26.59 5.59 -48.54
CA PRO A 924 26.56 5.54 -47.09
C PRO A 924 27.60 4.53 -46.56
N TRP A 925 28.22 4.85 -45.44
CA TRP A 925 29.20 4.01 -44.75
C TRP A 925 28.61 2.62 -44.44
N GLN A 926 29.38 1.56 -44.66
CA GLN A 926 29.00 0.17 -44.34
C GLN A 926 29.94 -0.44 -43.31
N LYS A 927 29.42 -1.38 -42.52
CA LYS A 927 30.16 -2.03 -41.43
C LYS A 927 31.40 -2.75 -41.98
N GLY A 928 32.59 -2.19 -41.69
CA GLY A 928 33.89 -2.64 -42.20
C GLY A 928 34.71 -1.54 -42.89
N ASP A 929 34.08 -0.41 -43.24
CA ASP A 929 34.78 0.77 -43.73
C ASP A 929 35.55 1.45 -42.57
N PRO A 930 36.82 1.84 -42.75
CA PRO A 930 37.66 2.37 -41.66
C PRO A 930 37.08 3.68 -41.10
N ILE A 931 36.84 3.69 -39.78
CA ILE A 931 36.43 4.89 -39.05
C ILE A 931 37.69 5.71 -38.78
N VAL A 932 37.71 6.97 -39.25
CA VAL A 932 38.80 7.91 -38.99
C VAL A 932 38.39 8.83 -37.86
N GLU A 933 39.10 8.76 -36.73
CA GLU A 933 38.80 9.59 -35.56
C GLU A 933 39.12 11.08 -35.83
N PRO A 934 38.22 12.00 -35.45
CA PRO A 934 38.49 13.43 -35.52
C PRO A 934 39.55 13.81 -34.48
N THR A 935 40.48 14.68 -34.86
CA THR A 935 41.55 15.15 -33.95
C THR A 935 41.20 16.46 -33.26
N GLY A 936 40.05 17.07 -33.56
CA GLY A 936 39.56 18.26 -32.86
C GLY A 936 38.14 18.66 -33.26
N VAL A 937 37.56 19.56 -32.46
CA VAL A 937 36.30 20.24 -32.76
C VAL A 937 36.61 21.69 -33.09
N TYR A 938 36.11 22.17 -34.22
CA TYR A 938 36.40 23.51 -34.73
C TYR A 938 35.09 24.27 -34.89
N GLN A 939 35.06 25.52 -34.45
CA GLN A 939 33.94 26.40 -34.69
C GLN A 939 34.13 27.11 -36.02
N LEU A 940 33.16 26.95 -36.91
CA LEU A 940 33.10 27.67 -38.18
C LEU A 940 32.71 29.14 -37.94
N PRO A 941 33.02 30.05 -38.87
CA PRO A 941 32.69 31.47 -38.76
C PRO A 941 31.19 31.79 -38.61
N ASP A 942 30.32 30.83 -38.93
CA ASP A 942 28.86 30.93 -38.75
C ASP A 942 28.37 30.39 -37.40
N GLY A 943 29.29 30.07 -36.49
CA GLY A 943 29.01 29.61 -35.13
C GLY A 943 28.81 28.11 -34.98
N ARG A 944 28.73 27.34 -36.08
CA ARG A 944 28.56 25.88 -36.03
C ARG A 944 29.84 25.16 -35.64
N LEU A 945 29.73 24.18 -34.75
CA LEU A 945 30.84 23.31 -34.36
C LEU A 945 30.91 22.11 -35.30
N VAL A 946 32.10 21.83 -35.86
CA VAL A 946 32.38 20.68 -36.71
C VAL A 946 33.54 19.87 -36.16
N MET A 947 33.37 18.55 -36.08
CA MET A 947 34.45 17.63 -35.74
C MET A 947 35.26 17.36 -37.00
N ALA A 948 36.53 17.73 -36.98
CA ALA A 948 37.43 17.57 -38.12
C ALA A 948 38.79 17.01 -37.67
N ARG A 949 39.55 16.50 -38.63
CA ARG A 949 40.92 16.02 -38.42
C ARG A 949 41.89 16.97 -39.11
N GLU A 950 42.99 17.32 -38.45
CA GLU A 950 44.08 18.06 -39.08
C GLU A 950 44.78 17.19 -40.12
N CYS A 951 44.91 17.70 -41.33
CA CYS A 951 45.77 17.12 -42.34
C CYS A 951 47.21 17.57 -42.06
N GLN A 952 48.12 16.62 -41.81
CA GLN A 952 49.56 16.91 -41.85
C GLN A 952 50.06 17.03 -43.29
#